data_AF-A0A3B4VP82-F1
#
_entry.id   AF-A0A3B4VP82-F1
#
_cell.length_a   1.000
_cell.length_b   1.000
_cell.length_c   1.000
_cell.angle_alpha   90.00
_cell.angle_beta   90.00
_cell.angle_gamma   90.00
#
_symmetry.space_group_name_H-M   'P 1'
#
loop_
_entity.id
_entity.type
_entity.pdbx_description
1 polymer ?
#
loop_
_entity_poly.entity_id
_entity_poly.type
_entity_poly.pdbx_seq_one_letter_code
_entity_poly.pdbx_strand_id
1 'polypeptide(L)'
;MAGRNDSSQIRDLLYPDLDPERSHKERRDNRDHSGKDSSCSSSSSSGPSCTGGGSSGPGWEREQREHKEQREHKEQREQREQREQREDRERREQREHKEQREQREDREDREHKEDREHREDREQREPASSCCPRSDLKTLSRCGIRLKELNFSRMHAVLIDVSAFNHGALLVPQAGRDMWHRDFVKMPCSQGSFMAFKPGLLRPTAQVCRWDMISKQLKGLASKKEVSADDVAEAIMKYNPKYKGHWTFDALSSFVKCIPKEENYFCTLFPKIAALALKLPEQVKKAIPLLKRGHTAAITLSQVQISCLLANAFFSTFPHRNTSGPNTEYHGYPTINFTSLFGKWSERKKEKLRAIMHYFNVVTDENTKPIGLVTFERRCLKDTDLPKWKSCKEKLTKLHVTSHGSIETEGTGMLQVDFASSRIGGGVLGSGLVQEEILFLINPELIVSRLFTEKLENTECLIITGSQQFSVYSGFGDSFEWAGPHQDRLDRDEWGRLKRQILAIDAINFKHVQEQYNMSSVTRELNKAYCGFMGQEGKDPDIATGKWGCGVFNGDPQLKALIQLMAAARARRGLAFFTFGDEKLKHGLEQIYHLLVTEGITVEKLYRLLEDFCAAQHAHAVSRVDLFEFIRNDVRRSRSQL
;
A
#
# COMPACT_ATOMS: atom_id res chain seq x y z
N MET A 1 -6.28 18.25 41.60
CA MET A 1 -5.19 19.24 41.50
C MET A 1 -4.69 19.21 40.07
N ALA A 2 -4.98 20.26 39.30
CA ALA A 2 -4.64 20.34 37.88
C ALA A 2 -3.20 20.86 37.71
N GLY A 3 -2.28 19.99 37.29
CA GLY A 3 -0.93 20.38 36.92
C GLY A 3 -0.91 20.94 35.49
N ARG A 4 -0.52 22.21 35.35
CA ARG A 4 -0.21 22.83 34.05
C ARG A 4 0.99 22.11 33.43
N ASN A 5 0.84 21.61 32.21
CA ASN A 5 1.96 21.14 31.39
C ASN A 5 2.84 22.34 31.04
N ASP A 6 4.00 22.42 31.69
CA ASP A 6 5.01 23.43 31.44
C ASP A 6 5.68 23.15 30.08
N SER A 7 5.53 24.09 29.14
CA SER A 7 6.05 24.00 27.77
C SER A 7 7.57 24.15 27.67
N SER A 8 8.24 24.49 28.78
CA SER A 8 9.68 24.71 28.85
C SER A 8 10.51 23.42 28.80
N GLN A 9 10.00 22.30 29.33
CA GLN A 9 10.75 21.02 29.33
C GLN A 9 10.71 20.25 28.00
N ILE A 10 9.94 20.71 27.00
CA ILE A 10 9.84 20.09 25.67
C ILE A 10 10.88 20.64 24.70
N ARG A 11 11.42 21.85 24.92
CA ARG A 11 12.42 22.47 24.04
C ARG A 11 13.78 21.76 24.11
N ASP A 12 14.21 21.35 25.29
CA ASP A 12 15.55 20.80 25.51
C ASP A 12 15.73 19.35 25.03
N LEU A 13 14.66 18.68 24.58
CA LEU A 13 14.74 17.30 24.08
C LEU A 13 14.77 17.18 22.55
N LEU A 14 14.42 18.22 21.78
CA LEU A 14 14.23 18.04 20.33
C LEU A 14 14.73 19.15 19.38
N TYR A 15 15.06 20.38 19.79
CA TYR A 15 15.44 21.43 18.81
C TYR A 15 16.34 22.55 19.38
N PRO A 16 17.64 22.63 19.03
CA PRO A 16 18.49 23.75 19.48
C PRO A 16 18.48 25.00 18.58
N ASP A 17 18.21 24.93 17.27
CA ASP A 17 18.50 26.06 16.38
C ASP A 17 17.33 26.44 15.49
N LEU A 18 16.53 27.43 15.92
CA LEU A 18 15.74 28.29 15.03
C LEU A 18 15.63 29.70 15.65
N ASP A 19 16.44 30.60 15.12
CA ASP A 19 16.40 32.04 15.34
C ASP A 19 15.16 32.65 14.62
N PRO A 20 14.30 33.45 15.27
CA PRO A 20 13.03 33.88 14.70
C PRO A 20 13.09 35.32 14.19
N GLU A 21 13.65 35.57 13.00
CA GLU A 21 13.38 36.82 12.26
C GLU A 21 13.30 36.59 10.75
N ARG A 22 12.06 36.55 10.23
CA ARG A 22 11.61 37.35 9.06
C ARG A 22 10.19 36.99 8.68
N SER A 23 9.29 37.92 8.98
CA SER A 23 7.88 37.90 8.60
C SER A 23 7.61 38.69 7.32
N HIS A 24 6.69 38.15 6.51
CA HIS A 24 5.73 38.84 5.63
C HIS A 24 6.20 39.78 4.52
N LYS A 25 5.83 39.41 3.28
CA LYS A 25 4.93 40.21 2.43
C LYS A 25 4.53 39.41 1.19
N GLU A 26 3.24 39.17 1.00
CA GLU A 26 2.69 39.17 -0.36
C GLU A 26 1.22 39.60 -0.34
N ARG A 27 0.91 40.49 -1.28
CA ARG A 27 -0.28 41.32 -1.37
C ARG A 27 -1.37 40.61 -2.15
N ARG A 28 -2.61 40.90 -1.77
CA ARG A 28 -3.83 40.79 -2.58
C ARG A 28 -3.73 41.66 -3.82
N ASP A 29 -4.32 41.21 -4.92
CA ASP A 29 -5.13 42.09 -5.76
C ASP A 29 -6.25 41.34 -6.50
N ASN A 30 -7.39 42.03 -6.55
CA ASN A 30 -8.69 41.67 -7.13
C ASN A 30 -8.68 41.63 -8.67
N ARG A 31 -9.68 40.97 -9.27
CA ARG A 31 -10.70 41.63 -10.12
C ARG A 31 -11.85 40.71 -10.55
N ASP A 32 -13.05 41.26 -10.36
CA ASP A 32 -14.37 40.85 -10.85
C ASP A 32 -14.52 40.92 -12.38
N HIS A 33 -15.63 40.31 -12.87
CA HIS A 33 -16.62 40.75 -13.89
C HIS A 33 -17.04 39.52 -14.74
N SER A 34 -18.26 38.97 -14.72
CA SER A 34 -19.64 39.47 -14.92
C SER A 34 -20.24 38.86 -16.20
N GLY A 35 -21.54 38.50 -16.19
CA GLY A 35 -22.37 38.31 -17.40
C GLY A 35 -23.00 36.92 -17.54
N LYS A 36 -24.22 36.70 -17.05
CA LYS A 36 -25.53 36.84 -17.76
C LYS A 36 -25.92 35.56 -18.53
N ASP A 37 -26.90 34.80 -18.03
CA ASP A 37 -28.36 34.89 -18.29
C ASP A 37 -28.77 34.18 -19.59
N SER A 38 -29.63 33.16 -19.49
CA SER A 38 -31.00 33.23 -20.01
C SER A 38 -31.81 31.97 -19.73
N SER A 39 -33.06 32.27 -19.41
CA SER A 39 -34.22 31.49 -18.96
C SER A 39 -34.93 30.70 -20.07
N CYS A 40 -35.79 29.77 -19.65
CA CYS A 40 -37.27 29.78 -19.83
C CYS A 40 -37.83 28.44 -19.28
N SER A 41 -38.58 28.41 -18.15
CA SER A 41 -40.04 28.65 -17.98
C SER A 41 -40.90 27.76 -18.88
N SER A 42 -42.01 27.13 -18.51
CA SER A 42 -42.88 27.04 -17.31
C SER A 42 -44.05 26.13 -17.75
N SER A 43 -44.75 25.40 -16.88
CA SER A 43 -46.14 25.77 -16.52
C SER A 43 -46.76 24.78 -15.52
N SER A 44 -47.79 25.30 -14.86
CA SER A 44 -48.44 24.88 -13.61
C SER A 44 -49.92 24.54 -13.79
N SER A 45 -50.53 23.77 -12.87
CA SER A 45 -51.97 23.83 -12.47
C SER A 45 -52.22 22.81 -11.33
N SER A 46 -52.50 23.21 -10.08
CA SER A 46 -53.80 23.54 -9.42
C SER A 46 -54.70 22.34 -9.01
N GLY A 47 -54.98 22.17 -7.70
CA GLY A 47 -55.97 21.23 -7.09
C GLY A 47 -57.45 21.73 -7.20
N PRO A 48 -58.47 21.30 -6.39
CA PRO A 48 -58.47 20.60 -5.09
C PRO A 48 -59.63 19.54 -4.87
N SER A 49 -59.91 19.24 -3.58
CA SER A 49 -60.84 18.32 -2.87
C SER A 49 -62.35 18.26 -3.20
N CYS A 50 -63.04 17.12 -2.94
CA CYS A 50 -64.20 16.96 -1.99
C CYS A 50 -64.96 15.60 -2.06
N THR A 51 -65.36 15.11 -0.87
CA THR A 51 -66.61 14.39 -0.44
C THR A 51 -67.15 13.10 -1.10
N GLY A 52 -67.16 12.00 -0.32
CA GLY A 52 -68.36 11.30 0.19
C GLY A 52 -69.31 10.52 -0.73
N GLY A 53 -69.45 9.20 -0.46
CA GLY A 53 -70.74 8.51 -0.43
C GLY A 53 -71.07 7.47 -1.52
N GLY A 54 -70.99 6.19 -1.15
CA GLY A 54 -72.03 5.19 -1.49
C GLY A 54 -71.94 4.41 -2.80
N SER A 55 -72.14 3.09 -2.67
CA SER A 55 -72.56 2.11 -3.68
C SER A 55 -71.46 1.37 -4.44
N SER A 56 -70.94 0.31 -3.81
CA SER A 56 -70.21 -0.77 -4.47
C SER A 56 -71.16 -1.58 -5.36
N GLY A 57 -71.30 -1.16 -6.62
CA GLY A 57 -71.91 -1.94 -7.69
C GLY A 57 -70.87 -2.82 -8.41
N PRO A 58 -71.27 -3.95 -9.03
CA PRO A 58 -70.36 -4.94 -9.63
C PRO A 58 -69.54 -4.46 -10.84
N GLY A 59 -69.61 -3.17 -11.19
CA GLY A 59 -68.77 -2.53 -12.22
C GLY A 59 -67.41 -2.03 -11.72
N TRP A 60 -67.31 -1.60 -10.45
CA TRP A 60 -66.08 -0.99 -9.90
C TRP A 60 -64.93 -2.00 -9.69
N GLU A 61 -65.26 -3.24 -9.34
CA GLU A 61 -64.28 -4.34 -9.22
C GLU A 61 -63.78 -4.83 -10.59
N ARG A 62 -64.60 -4.66 -11.64
CA ARG A 62 -64.23 -5.02 -13.02
C ARG A 62 -63.28 -3.99 -13.63
N GLU A 63 -63.56 -2.70 -13.44
CA GLU A 63 -62.66 -1.63 -13.89
C GLU A 63 -61.32 -1.62 -13.14
N GLN A 64 -61.28 -1.94 -11.83
CA GLN A 64 -60.02 -2.09 -11.10
C GLN A 64 -59.22 -3.32 -11.52
N ARG A 65 -59.88 -4.44 -11.86
CA ARG A 65 -59.19 -5.62 -12.43
C ARG A 65 -58.60 -5.31 -13.79
N GLU A 66 -59.35 -4.67 -14.68
CA GLU A 66 -58.87 -4.29 -16.01
C GLU A 66 -57.71 -3.28 -15.93
N HIS A 67 -57.76 -2.30 -15.00
CA HIS A 67 -56.65 -1.37 -14.77
C HIS A 67 -55.40 -2.03 -14.17
N LYS A 68 -55.59 -3.04 -13.30
CA LYS A 68 -54.48 -3.82 -12.71
C LYS A 68 -53.83 -4.73 -13.75
N GLU A 69 -54.63 -5.41 -14.57
CA GLU A 69 -54.16 -6.25 -15.68
C GLU A 69 -53.43 -5.39 -16.73
N GLN A 70 -53.91 -4.19 -17.05
CA GLN A 70 -53.21 -3.28 -17.96
C GLN A 70 -51.88 -2.76 -17.38
N ARG A 71 -51.80 -2.51 -16.06
CA ARG A 71 -50.55 -2.14 -15.39
C ARG A 71 -49.55 -3.29 -15.38
N GLU A 72 -49.98 -4.49 -15.04
CA GLU A 72 -49.14 -5.69 -15.05
C GLU A 72 -48.64 -6.01 -16.46
N HIS A 73 -49.49 -5.84 -17.47
CA HIS A 73 -49.10 -6.04 -18.87
C HIS A 73 -48.13 -4.96 -19.38
N LYS A 74 -48.23 -3.72 -18.86
CA LYS A 74 -47.27 -2.65 -19.17
C LYS A 74 -45.93 -2.87 -18.47
N GLU A 75 -45.93 -3.28 -17.21
CA GLU A 75 -44.70 -3.61 -16.45
C GLU A 75 -43.98 -4.83 -17.05
N GLN A 76 -44.71 -5.86 -17.48
CA GLN A 76 -44.12 -7.01 -18.17
C GLN A 76 -43.50 -6.61 -19.51
N ARG A 77 -44.12 -5.67 -20.24
CA ARG A 77 -43.57 -5.16 -21.50
C ARG A 77 -42.30 -4.33 -21.26
N GLU A 78 -42.29 -3.47 -20.25
CA GLU A 78 -41.10 -2.68 -19.87
C GLU A 78 -39.95 -3.59 -19.37
N GLN A 79 -40.25 -4.64 -18.60
CA GLN A 79 -39.25 -5.62 -18.18
C GLN A 79 -38.69 -6.41 -19.35
N ARG A 80 -39.53 -6.75 -20.34
CA ARG A 80 -39.10 -7.43 -21.56
C ARG A 80 -38.20 -6.53 -22.42
N GLU A 81 -38.56 -5.27 -22.58
CA GLU A 81 -37.75 -4.29 -23.31
C GLU A 81 -36.41 -4.02 -22.60
N GLN A 82 -36.39 -3.95 -21.27
CA GLN A 82 -35.14 -3.85 -20.49
C GLN A 82 -34.26 -5.09 -20.60
N ARG A 83 -34.87 -6.28 -20.64
CA ARG A 83 -34.15 -7.54 -20.83
C ARG A 83 -33.56 -7.62 -22.24
N GLU A 84 -34.31 -7.24 -23.26
CA GLU A 84 -33.84 -7.19 -24.65
C GLU A 84 -32.70 -6.16 -24.80
N GLN A 85 -32.79 -4.99 -24.19
CA GLN A 85 -31.70 -3.99 -24.16
C GLN A 85 -30.45 -4.49 -23.44
N ARG A 86 -30.62 -5.26 -22.35
CA ARG A 86 -29.51 -5.86 -21.62
C ARG A 86 -28.84 -6.97 -22.42
N GLU A 87 -29.62 -7.83 -23.08
CA GLU A 87 -29.10 -8.87 -23.96
C GLU A 87 -28.39 -8.28 -25.18
N ASP A 88 -28.89 -7.17 -25.75
CA ASP A 88 -28.21 -6.46 -26.84
C ASP A 88 -26.91 -5.79 -26.39
N ARG A 89 -26.89 -5.24 -25.17
CA ARG A 89 -25.67 -4.69 -24.58
C ARG A 89 -24.63 -5.79 -24.32
N GLU A 90 -25.04 -6.92 -23.76
CA GLU A 90 -24.17 -8.08 -23.54
C GLU A 90 -23.65 -8.65 -24.87
N ARG A 91 -24.47 -8.67 -25.94
CA ARG A 91 -24.03 -9.06 -27.29
C ARG A 91 -23.04 -8.06 -27.90
N ARG A 92 -23.22 -6.75 -27.68
CA ARG A 92 -22.24 -5.73 -28.12
C ARG A 92 -20.92 -5.87 -27.39
N GLU A 93 -20.97 -6.02 -26.07
CA GLU A 93 -19.77 -6.23 -25.24
C GLU A 93 -19.04 -7.53 -25.63
N GLN A 94 -19.78 -8.61 -25.95
CA GLN A 94 -19.18 -9.84 -26.47
C GLN A 94 -18.57 -9.68 -27.86
N ARG A 95 -19.17 -8.88 -28.75
CA ARG A 95 -18.59 -8.56 -30.08
C ARG A 95 -17.33 -7.73 -29.95
N GLU A 96 -17.33 -6.70 -29.11
CA GLU A 96 -16.14 -5.89 -28.81
C GLU A 96 -15.03 -6.73 -28.18
N HIS A 97 -15.38 -7.65 -27.28
CA HIS A 97 -14.41 -8.55 -26.65
C HIS A 97 -13.87 -9.61 -27.62
N LYS A 98 -14.68 -10.02 -28.61
CA LYS A 98 -14.26 -10.92 -29.69
C LYS A 98 -13.36 -10.19 -30.69
N GLU A 99 -13.70 -8.96 -31.08
CA GLU A 99 -12.85 -8.12 -31.95
C GLU A 99 -11.51 -7.78 -31.28
N GLN A 100 -11.50 -7.48 -29.98
CA GLN A 100 -10.26 -7.28 -29.22
C GLN A 100 -9.44 -8.55 -29.09
N ARG A 101 -10.08 -9.72 -29.03
CA ARG A 101 -9.41 -11.01 -29.01
C ARG A 101 -8.83 -11.36 -30.38
N GLU A 102 -9.58 -11.14 -31.45
CA GLU A 102 -9.09 -11.33 -32.83
C GLU A 102 -7.96 -10.35 -33.15
N GLN A 103 -8.02 -9.09 -32.68
CA GLN A 103 -6.91 -8.14 -32.80
C GLN A 103 -5.68 -8.53 -31.96
N ARG A 104 -5.88 -9.23 -30.84
CA ARG A 104 -4.77 -9.81 -30.06
C ARG A 104 -4.18 -11.04 -30.74
N GLU A 105 -5.01 -11.94 -31.24
CA GLU A 105 -4.59 -13.13 -31.96
C GLU A 105 -3.86 -12.74 -33.27
N ASP A 106 -4.36 -11.76 -34.03
CA ASP A 106 -3.67 -11.21 -35.21
C ASP A 106 -2.34 -10.51 -34.87
N ARG A 107 -2.26 -9.90 -33.68
CA ARG A 107 -1.03 -9.27 -33.20
C ARG A 107 -0.02 -10.31 -32.72
N GLU A 108 -0.48 -11.34 -32.02
CA GLU A 108 0.31 -12.50 -31.59
C GLU A 108 0.79 -13.31 -32.81
N ASP A 109 -0.02 -13.46 -33.85
CA ASP A 109 0.36 -14.12 -35.10
C ASP A 109 1.37 -13.29 -35.91
N ARG A 110 1.25 -11.96 -35.94
CA ARG A 110 2.28 -11.08 -36.52
C ARG A 110 3.58 -11.13 -35.72
N GLU A 111 3.49 -11.10 -34.39
CA GLU A 111 4.64 -11.24 -33.49
C GLU A 111 5.29 -12.64 -33.63
N HIS A 112 4.51 -13.71 -33.84
CA HIS A 112 5.02 -15.05 -34.13
C HIS A 112 5.66 -15.20 -35.52
N LYS A 113 5.18 -14.46 -36.51
CA LYS A 113 5.75 -14.43 -37.87
C LYS A 113 7.07 -13.65 -37.87
N GLU A 114 7.12 -12.52 -37.18
CA GLU A 114 8.35 -11.74 -36.94
C GLU A 114 9.37 -12.55 -36.10
N ASP A 115 8.91 -13.32 -35.10
CA ASP A 115 9.77 -14.22 -34.32
C ASP A 115 10.32 -15.38 -35.16
N ARG A 116 9.55 -15.91 -36.13
CA ARG A 116 10.04 -16.95 -37.06
C ARG A 116 11.10 -16.42 -38.02
N GLU A 117 10.86 -15.25 -38.60
CA GLU A 117 11.82 -14.57 -39.49
C GLU A 117 13.09 -14.15 -38.70
N HIS A 118 12.97 -13.79 -37.42
CA HIS A 118 14.12 -13.52 -36.55
C HIS A 118 14.84 -14.78 -36.04
N ARG A 119 14.18 -15.96 -36.00
CA ARG A 119 14.79 -17.21 -35.55
C ARG A 119 15.72 -17.81 -36.60
N GLU A 120 15.38 -17.66 -37.89
CA GLU A 120 16.19 -18.17 -39.00
C GLU A 120 17.51 -17.39 -39.19
N ASP A 121 17.60 -16.15 -38.68
CA ASP A 121 18.85 -15.36 -38.65
C ASP A 121 19.70 -15.54 -37.37
N ARG A 122 19.23 -16.31 -36.37
CA ARG A 122 19.83 -16.38 -35.02
C ARG A 122 20.43 -17.72 -34.59
N GLU A 123 20.66 -18.66 -35.51
CA GLU A 123 21.48 -19.85 -35.22
C GLU A 123 22.99 -19.57 -35.10
N GLN A 124 23.38 -18.31 -34.83
CA GLN A 124 24.75 -17.92 -34.52
C GLN A 124 24.88 -17.51 -33.05
N ARG A 125 25.33 -18.47 -32.22
CA ARG A 125 25.91 -18.34 -30.86
C ARG A 125 25.13 -17.48 -29.86
N GLU A 126 24.64 -18.09 -28.78
CA GLU A 126 24.17 -17.35 -27.60
C GLU A 126 25.23 -16.30 -27.19
N PRO A 127 24.88 -15.00 -27.13
CA PRO A 127 25.83 -13.98 -26.77
C PRO A 127 26.27 -14.17 -25.32
N ALA A 128 27.55 -13.91 -25.04
CA ALA A 128 28.06 -13.90 -23.68
C ALA A 128 27.20 -12.94 -22.81
N SER A 129 26.66 -13.43 -21.70
CA SER A 129 25.92 -12.60 -20.74
C SER A 129 26.85 -12.16 -19.62
N SER A 130 26.88 -10.86 -19.32
CA SER A 130 27.58 -10.33 -18.13
C SER A 130 26.78 -10.53 -16.83
N CYS A 131 25.55 -11.05 -16.90
CA CYS A 131 24.72 -11.28 -15.72
C CYS A 131 25.31 -12.39 -14.85
N CYS A 132 25.22 -12.22 -13.54
CA CYS A 132 25.68 -13.22 -12.58
C CYS A 132 24.57 -14.21 -12.17
N PRO A 133 24.94 -15.42 -11.73
CA PRO A 133 24.02 -16.30 -11.01
C PRO A 133 23.49 -15.64 -9.73
N ARG A 134 22.26 -15.96 -9.32
CA ARG A 134 21.66 -15.43 -8.09
C ARG A 134 22.52 -15.68 -6.85
N SER A 135 23.25 -16.80 -6.79
CA SER A 135 24.16 -17.17 -5.69
C SER A 135 25.31 -16.18 -5.47
N ASP A 136 25.63 -15.36 -6.47
CA ASP A 136 26.71 -14.38 -6.37
C ASP A 136 26.27 -13.08 -5.69
N LEU A 137 24.96 -12.91 -5.51
CA LEU A 137 24.37 -11.81 -4.79
C LEU A 137 24.44 -12.06 -3.28
N LYS A 138 24.68 -10.98 -2.55
CA LYS A 138 24.82 -10.98 -1.10
C LYS A 138 23.46 -11.02 -0.44
N THR A 139 23.32 -11.85 0.57
CA THR A 139 22.14 -11.93 1.44
C THR A 139 22.52 -11.56 2.86
N LEU A 140 21.54 -11.31 3.73
CA LEU A 140 21.73 -10.97 5.15
C LEU A 140 22.60 -11.98 5.90
N SER A 141 22.52 -13.27 5.54
CA SER A 141 23.38 -14.31 6.14
C SER A 141 24.87 -14.15 5.78
N ARG A 142 25.18 -13.47 4.68
CA ARG A 142 26.56 -13.21 4.19
C ARG A 142 27.07 -11.81 4.51
N CYS A 143 26.26 -10.98 5.17
CA CYS A 143 26.61 -9.58 5.46
C CYS A 143 27.61 -9.41 6.60
N GLY A 144 27.83 -10.45 7.43
CA GLY A 144 28.80 -10.40 8.54
C GLY A 144 28.52 -9.30 9.59
N ILE A 145 27.36 -8.65 9.54
CA ILE A 145 26.96 -7.63 10.51
C ILE A 145 26.58 -8.33 11.80
N ARG A 146 27.30 -8.04 12.88
CA ARG A 146 26.85 -8.31 14.24
C ARG A 146 26.20 -7.03 14.78
N LEU A 147 24.91 -7.08 15.07
CA LEU A 147 24.23 -5.92 15.65
C LEU A 147 24.77 -5.63 17.06
N LYS A 148 24.87 -4.33 17.39
CA LYS A 148 25.08 -3.90 18.77
C LYS A 148 23.84 -4.22 19.60
N GLU A 149 23.97 -4.17 20.92
CA GLU A 149 22.82 -4.29 21.83
C GLU A 149 21.69 -3.32 21.44
N LEU A 150 20.45 -3.79 21.54
CA LEU A 150 19.29 -2.98 21.26
C LEU A 150 19.21 -1.87 22.31
N ASN A 151 19.13 -0.62 21.85
CA ASN A 151 18.99 0.53 22.72
C ASN A 151 18.07 1.57 22.09
N PHE A 152 17.43 2.40 22.91
CA PHE A 152 16.69 3.54 22.42
C PHE A 152 17.63 4.72 22.17
N SER A 153 17.23 5.61 21.28
CA SER A 153 17.91 6.89 21.05
C SER A 153 16.89 7.97 20.71
N ARG A 154 17.33 9.21 20.50
CA ARG A 154 16.45 10.29 20.04
C ARG A 154 15.78 9.97 18.69
N MET A 155 16.42 9.15 17.86
CA MET A 155 15.91 8.75 16.53
C MET A 155 15.38 7.31 16.52
N HIS A 156 15.41 6.58 17.64
CA HIS A 156 14.98 5.18 17.68
C HIS A 156 14.13 4.90 18.91
N ALA A 157 12.82 4.83 18.71
CA ALA A 157 11.87 4.44 19.73
C ALA A 157 11.78 2.92 19.84
N VAL A 158 12.20 2.38 20.98
CA VAL A 158 12.01 0.96 21.32
C VAL A 158 10.86 0.84 22.33
N LEU A 159 9.89 -0.03 22.02
CA LEU A 159 8.62 -0.18 22.76
C LEU A 159 8.60 -1.40 23.70
N ILE A 160 9.71 -2.13 23.78
CA ILE A 160 9.99 -3.15 24.80
C ILE A 160 11.08 -2.66 25.75
N ASP A 161 11.14 -3.25 26.95
CA ASP A 161 12.19 -2.99 27.92
C ASP A 161 13.52 -3.53 27.40
N VAL A 162 14.43 -2.61 27.04
CA VAL A 162 15.73 -2.96 26.46
C VAL A 162 16.64 -3.70 27.45
N SER A 163 16.50 -3.44 28.76
CA SER A 163 17.32 -4.11 29.77
C SER A 163 16.86 -5.56 29.94
N ALA A 164 15.55 -5.79 30.09
CA ALA A 164 14.98 -7.13 30.18
C ALA A 164 15.27 -7.96 28.91
N PHE A 165 15.25 -7.30 27.74
CA PHE A 165 15.60 -7.94 26.48
C PHE A 165 17.08 -8.28 26.37
N ASN A 166 18.00 -7.34 26.61
CA ASN A 166 19.43 -7.59 26.43
C ASN A 166 20.00 -8.60 27.45
N HIS A 167 19.46 -8.66 28.68
CA HIS A 167 19.94 -9.58 29.73
C HIS A 167 19.25 -10.94 29.76
N GLY A 168 18.07 -11.09 29.14
CA GLY A 168 17.27 -12.32 29.27
C GLY A 168 16.37 -12.66 28.08
N ALA A 169 16.50 -11.94 26.96
CA ALA A 169 15.63 -12.05 25.78
C ALA A 169 14.12 -11.92 26.11
N LEU A 170 13.78 -11.22 27.20
CA LEU A 170 12.40 -11.08 27.66
C LEU A 170 11.71 -9.92 26.93
N LEU A 171 10.58 -10.20 26.28
CA LEU A 171 9.75 -9.20 25.61
C LEU A 171 8.76 -8.54 26.57
N VAL A 172 9.28 -7.73 27.48
CA VAL A 172 8.45 -6.95 28.42
C VAL A 172 8.07 -5.61 27.79
N PRO A 173 6.79 -5.17 27.83
CA PRO A 173 6.41 -3.84 27.38
C PRO A 173 7.17 -2.73 28.10
N GLN A 174 7.76 -1.79 27.34
CA GLN A 174 8.46 -0.64 27.90
C GLN A 174 7.47 0.24 28.67
N ALA A 175 7.78 0.52 29.94
CA ALA A 175 7.03 1.50 30.72
C ALA A 175 7.08 2.89 30.07
N GLY A 176 5.97 3.62 30.12
CA GLY A 176 5.85 4.95 29.55
C GLY A 176 4.58 5.65 30.04
N ARG A 177 4.28 6.79 29.42
CA ARG A 177 3.08 7.58 29.69
C ARG A 177 2.24 7.74 28.42
N ASP A 178 0.94 7.90 28.61
CA ASP A 178 0.01 8.27 27.55
C ASP A 178 0.36 9.65 26.96
N MET A 179 0.25 9.79 25.64
CA MET A 179 0.58 11.03 24.93
C MET A 179 -0.51 11.34 23.89
N TRP A 180 -1.43 12.24 24.24
CA TRP A 180 -2.43 12.76 23.32
C TRP A 180 -1.92 14.02 22.59
N HIS A 181 -0.94 13.85 21.72
CA HIS A 181 -0.24 14.95 21.05
C HIS A 181 -0.06 14.68 19.55
N ARG A 182 0.06 15.75 18.74
CA ARG A 182 0.14 15.69 17.27
C ARG A 182 1.34 14.92 16.71
N ASP A 183 2.36 14.68 17.54
CA ASP A 183 3.59 13.96 17.16
C ASP A 183 3.58 12.49 17.59
N PHE A 184 2.50 12.03 18.21
CA PHE A 184 2.33 10.65 18.68
C PHE A 184 1.03 10.05 18.15
N VAL A 185 0.96 8.72 18.10
CA VAL A 185 -0.29 8.02 17.83
C VAL A 185 -1.28 8.29 18.96
N LYS A 186 -2.45 8.81 18.60
CA LYS A 186 -3.58 8.94 19.53
C LYS A 186 -4.19 7.58 19.82
N MET A 187 -3.79 6.99 20.94
CA MET A 187 -4.20 5.64 21.34
C MET A 187 -5.69 5.59 21.70
N PRO A 188 -6.43 4.54 21.32
CA PRO A 188 -7.85 4.41 21.64
C PRO A 188 -8.11 4.33 23.15
N CYS A 189 -7.14 3.82 23.91
CA CYS A 189 -7.15 3.70 25.38
C CYS A 189 -6.69 4.96 26.14
N SER A 190 -6.41 6.06 25.44
CA SER A 190 -6.04 7.33 26.08
C SER A 190 -7.23 7.99 26.77
N GLN A 191 -6.97 8.69 27.88
CA GLN A 191 -7.95 9.55 28.54
C GLN A 191 -8.40 10.73 27.64
N GLY A 192 -7.58 11.12 26.67
CA GLY A 192 -7.93 12.12 25.65
C GLY A 192 -8.92 11.63 24.60
N SER A 193 -9.21 10.32 24.54
CA SER A 193 -10.17 9.70 23.62
C SER A 193 -11.57 9.73 24.24
N PHE A 194 -12.39 10.73 23.87
CA PHE A 194 -13.75 10.87 24.40
C PHE A 194 -14.83 10.85 23.31
N MET A 195 -16.05 10.50 23.70
CA MET A 195 -17.27 10.62 22.89
C MET A 195 -18.18 11.69 23.50
N ALA A 196 -18.73 12.55 22.63
CA ALA A 196 -19.76 13.49 23.01
C ALA A 196 -21.14 12.80 22.93
N PHE A 197 -21.90 12.84 24.02
CA PHE A 197 -23.30 12.40 24.05
C PHE A 197 -24.19 13.59 24.39
N LYS A 198 -25.30 13.77 23.67
CA LYS A 198 -26.34 14.76 23.99
C LYS A 198 -27.54 14.03 24.63
N PRO A 199 -27.68 14.01 25.96
CA PRO A 199 -28.82 13.39 26.62
C PRO A 199 -30.04 14.33 26.57
N GLY A 200 -30.66 14.45 25.39
CA GLY A 200 -31.88 15.27 25.18
C GLY A 200 -31.61 16.77 24.95
N LEU A 201 -32.69 17.53 24.66
CA LEU A 201 -32.61 18.95 24.25
C LEU A 201 -32.11 19.92 25.34
N LEU A 202 -32.19 19.54 26.63
CA LEU A 202 -31.97 20.46 27.76
C LEU A 202 -30.80 20.09 28.68
N ARG A 203 -30.04 19.03 28.40
CA ARG A 203 -28.88 18.64 29.22
C ARG A 203 -27.55 18.95 28.54
N PRO A 204 -26.51 19.36 29.30
CA PRO A 204 -25.18 19.57 28.75
C PRO A 204 -24.65 18.32 28.05
N THR A 205 -23.82 18.52 27.02
CA THR A 205 -23.14 17.42 26.33
C THR A 205 -22.23 16.69 27.33
N ALA A 206 -22.56 15.44 27.66
CA ALA A 206 -21.74 14.62 28.52
C ALA A 206 -20.57 14.06 27.69
N GLN A 207 -19.35 14.16 28.21
CA GLN A 207 -18.19 13.49 27.64
C GLN A 207 -17.97 12.16 28.37
N VAL A 208 -17.87 11.07 27.62
CA VAL A 208 -17.58 9.75 28.15
C VAL A 208 -16.25 9.28 27.56
N CYS A 209 -15.40 8.65 28.38
CA CYS A 209 -14.18 8.02 27.87
C CYS A 209 -14.57 6.98 26.80
N ARG A 210 -14.05 7.16 25.59
CA ARG A 210 -14.36 6.29 24.45
C ARG A 210 -13.86 4.88 24.69
N TRP A 211 -12.74 4.72 25.41
CA TRP A 211 -12.19 3.42 25.76
C TRP A 211 -13.11 2.61 26.68
N ASP A 212 -13.86 3.24 27.58
CA ASP A 212 -14.81 2.52 28.43
C ASP A 212 -15.91 1.85 27.59
N MET A 213 -16.42 2.56 26.58
CA MET A 213 -17.38 2.01 25.63
C MET A 213 -16.76 0.90 24.78
N ILE A 214 -15.57 1.15 24.20
CA ILE A 214 -14.85 0.15 23.41
C ILE A 214 -14.63 -1.12 24.24
N SER A 215 -14.05 -0.97 25.43
CA SER A 215 -13.74 -2.06 26.35
C SER A 215 -14.98 -2.84 26.75
N LYS A 216 -16.10 -2.15 27.03
CA LYS A 216 -17.38 -2.80 27.33
C LYS A 216 -17.85 -3.69 26.18
N GLN A 217 -17.85 -3.18 24.95
CA GLN A 217 -18.28 -3.95 23.77
C GLN A 217 -17.35 -5.14 23.51
N LEU A 218 -16.03 -4.90 23.51
CA LEU A 218 -15.05 -5.95 23.24
C LEU A 218 -15.01 -7.01 24.33
N LYS A 219 -15.21 -6.67 25.62
CA LYS A 219 -15.36 -7.66 26.70
C LYS A 219 -16.60 -8.54 26.48
N GLY A 220 -17.70 -7.92 26.05
CA GLY A 220 -18.92 -8.65 25.66
C GLY A 220 -18.64 -9.69 24.56
N LEU A 221 -17.94 -9.30 23.49
CA LEU A 221 -17.54 -10.22 22.43
C LEU A 221 -16.57 -11.31 22.91
N ALA A 222 -15.52 -10.92 23.65
CA ALA A 222 -14.48 -11.83 24.12
C ALA A 222 -15.00 -12.90 25.11
N SER A 223 -16.09 -12.61 25.83
CA SER A 223 -16.72 -13.56 26.76
C SER A 223 -17.54 -14.65 26.09
N LYS A 224 -17.88 -14.50 24.80
CA LYS A 224 -18.68 -15.46 24.04
C LYS A 224 -17.79 -16.56 23.46
N LYS A 225 -18.34 -17.78 23.35
CA LYS A 225 -17.68 -18.89 22.64
C LYS A 225 -17.65 -18.66 21.12
N GLU A 226 -18.75 -18.12 20.60
CA GLU A 226 -18.93 -17.80 19.19
C GLU A 226 -19.55 -16.41 19.04
N VAL A 227 -19.11 -15.66 18.04
CA VAL A 227 -19.54 -14.30 17.70
C VAL A 227 -19.82 -14.27 16.21
N SER A 228 -20.93 -13.66 15.79
CA SER A 228 -21.24 -13.51 14.36
C SER A 228 -20.56 -12.28 13.75
N ALA A 229 -20.52 -12.20 12.42
CA ALA A 229 -20.11 -10.98 11.72
C ALA A 229 -20.99 -9.76 12.09
N ASP A 230 -22.27 -9.99 12.32
CA ASP A 230 -23.22 -8.94 12.68
C ASP A 230 -22.97 -8.43 14.10
N ASP A 231 -22.66 -9.31 15.06
CA ASP A 231 -22.20 -8.91 16.41
C ASP A 231 -20.95 -8.00 16.35
N VAL A 232 -20.00 -8.31 15.48
CA VAL A 232 -18.79 -7.49 15.25
C VAL A 232 -19.17 -6.11 14.71
N ALA A 233 -20.03 -6.07 13.69
CA ALA A 233 -20.51 -4.82 13.09
C ALA A 233 -21.25 -3.96 14.12
N GLU A 234 -22.14 -4.54 14.90
CA GLU A 234 -22.89 -3.86 15.96
C GLU A 234 -21.97 -3.27 17.02
N ALA A 235 -20.99 -4.05 17.52
CA ALA A 235 -20.01 -3.59 18.48
C ALA A 235 -19.23 -2.38 17.95
N ILE A 236 -18.71 -2.45 16.71
CA ILE A 236 -17.98 -1.35 16.06
C ILE A 236 -18.82 -0.08 16.00
N MET A 237 -20.12 -0.21 15.69
CA MET A 237 -21.02 0.92 15.55
C MET A 237 -21.35 1.62 16.87
N LYS A 238 -21.32 0.92 18.03
CA LYS A 238 -21.61 1.53 19.33
C LYS A 238 -20.66 2.66 19.72
N TYR A 239 -19.37 2.54 19.37
CA TYR A 239 -18.35 3.58 19.61
C TYR A 239 -17.97 4.38 18.35
N ASN A 240 -18.72 4.18 17.26
CA ASN A 240 -18.63 4.94 16.01
C ASN A 240 -20.00 5.40 15.47
N PRO A 241 -20.92 5.93 16.30
CA PRO A 241 -22.31 6.18 15.89
C PRO A 241 -22.44 7.20 14.75
N LYS A 242 -21.46 8.11 14.60
CA LYS A 242 -21.44 9.12 13.54
C LYS A 242 -21.30 8.55 12.11
N TYR A 243 -20.93 7.27 11.97
CA TYR A 243 -20.80 6.60 10.67
C TYR A 243 -22.00 5.69 10.35
N LYS A 244 -23.07 5.75 11.15
CA LYS A 244 -24.28 4.94 10.91
C LYS A 244 -24.90 5.35 9.57
N GLY A 245 -25.19 4.36 8.73
CA GLY A 245 -25.67 4.58 7.36
C GLY A 245 -24.57 4.90 6.32
N HIS A 246 -23.32 5.11 6.74
CA HIS A 246 -22.18 5.33 5.84
C HIS A 246 -21.26 4.12 5.75
N TRP A 247 -21.02 3.44 6.87
CA TRP A 247 -20.27 2.19 6.88
C TRP A 247 -21.19 1.00 6.67
N THR A 248 -20.77 0.11 5.78
CA THR A 248 -21.42 -1.19 5.56
C THR A 248 -20.46 -2.29 5.99
N PHE A 249 -21.03 -3.44 6.36
CA PHE A 249 -20.28 -4.64 6.78
C PHE A 249 -20.64 -5.85 5.90
N ASP A 250 -21.26 -5.60 4.74
CA ASP A 250 -21.75 -6.60 3.79
C ASP A 250 -20.64 -7.53 3.30
N ALA A 251 -19.40 -7.04 3.18
CA ALA A 251 -18.29 -7.88 2.76
C ALA A 251 -17.88 -8.86 3.87
N LEU A 252 -17.85 -8.42 5.12
CA LEU A 252 -17.57 -9.30 6.26
C LEU A 252 -18.68 -10.34 6.45
N SER A 253 -19.95 -9.92 6.36
CA SER A 253 -21.09 -10.83 6.50
C SER A 253 -21.18 -11.82 5.33
N SER A 254 -20.90 -11.39 4.09
CA SER A 254 -20.85 -12.30 2.93
C SER A 254 -19.67 -13.27 3.00
N PHE A 255 -18.50 -12.81 3.43
CA PHE A 255 -17.30 -13.63 3.63
C PHE A 255 -17.58 -14.83 4.54
N VAL A 256 -18.15 -14.58 5.73
CA VAL A 256 -18.46 -15.66 6.69
C VAL A 256 -19.52 -16.62 6.13
N LYS A 257 -20.36 -16.20 5.17
CA LYS A 257 -21.37 -17.09 4.55
C LYS A 257 -20.82 -17.93 3.41
N CYS A 258 -19.86 -17.40 2.65
CA CYS A 258 -19.40 -18.04 1.41
C CYS A 258 -18.16 -18.93 1.57
N ILE A 259 -17.41 -18.81 2.66
CA ILE A 259 -16.24 -19.66 2.91
C ILE A 259 -16.68 -21.08 3.33
N PRO A 260 -16.05 -22.14 2.77
CA PRO A 260 -16.32 -23.54 3.15
C PRO A 260 -16.25 -23.77 4.65
N LYS A 261 -17.12 -24.63 5.19
CA LYS A 261 -17.25 -24.84 6.65
C LYS A 261 -15.94 -25.28 7.30
N GLU A 262 -15.13 -26.03 6.57
CA GLU A 262 -13.85 -26.57 6.98
C GLU A 262 -12.80 -25.48 7.24
N GLU A 263 -12.89 -24.36 6.50
CA GLU A 263 -12.04 -23.17 6.67
C GLU A 263 -12.68 -22.09 7.55
N ASN A 264 -13.96 -22.22 7.87
CA ASN A 264 -14.77 -21.18 8.48
C ASN A 264 -14.80 -21.26 10.02
N TYR A 265 -13.63 -21.10 10.64
CA TYR A 265 -13.49 -21.03 12.10
C TYR A 265 -13.76 -19.63 12.67
N PHE A 266 -14.20 -18.67 11.84
CA PHE A 266 -14.20 -17.23 12.16
C PHE A 266 -15.08 -16.86 13.34
N CYS A 267 -16.23 -17.51 13.52
CA CYS A 267 -17.12 -17.25 14.65
C CYS A 267 -16.43 -17.50 16.00
N THR A 268 -15.52 -18.48 16.07
CA THR A 268 -14.70 -18.75 17.28
C THR A 268 -13.44 -17.89 17.36
N LEU A 269 -13.04 -17.28 16.24
CA LEU A 269 -11.87 -16.39 16.18
C LEU A 269 -12.21 -14.96 16.62
N PHE A 270 -13.36 -14.41 16.25
CA PHE A 270 -13.73 -13.03 16.62
C PHE A 270 -13.63 -12.75 18.14
N PRO A 271 -14.07 -13.65 19.05
CA PRO A 271 -13.86 -13.47 20.50
C PRO A 271 -12.38 -13.35 20.87
N LYS A 272 -11.51 -14.15 20.23
CA LYS A 272 -10.06 -14.13 20.46
C LYS A 272 -9.42 -12.82 19.97
N ILE A 273 -9.84 -12.31 18.80
CA ILE A 273 -9.39 -10.99 18.31
C ILE A 273 -9.84 -9.89 19.28
N ALA A 274 -11.07 -9.98 19.82
CA ALA A 274 -11.57 -9.00 20.80
C ALA A 274 -10.75 -9.04 22.10
N ALA A 275 -10.44 -10.25 22.60
CA ALA A 275 -9.57 -10.44 23.75
C ALA A 275 -8.16 -9.87 23.50
N LEU A 276 -7.60 -10.08 22.31
CA LEU A 276 -6.31 -9.52 21.90
C LEU A 276 -6.34 -7.98 21.85
N ALA A 277 -7.40 -7.37 21.31
CA ALA A 277 -7.55 -5.92 21.28
C ALA A 277 -7.62 -5.29 22.68
N LEU A 278 -8.22 -5.98 23.65
CA LEU A 278 -8.30 -5.55 25.05
C LEU A 278 -6.95 -5.53 25.78
N LYS A 279 -5.95 -6.28 25.31
CA LYS A 279 -4.58 -6.30 25.87
C LYS A 279 -3.80 -5.02 25.54
N LEU A 280 -4.32 -4.13 24.69
CA LEU A 280 -3.60 -2.93 24.22
C LEU A 280 -2.97 -2.06 25.32
N PRO A 281 -3.69 -1.60 26.37
CA PRO A 281 -3.09 -0.75 27.41
C PRO A 281 -2.00 -1.45 28.22
N GLU A 282 -2.01 -2.78 28.28
CA GLU A 282 -0.99 -3.58 28.98
C GLU A 282 0.23 -3.82 28.10
N GLN A 283 0.03 -3.99 26.79
CA GLN A 283 1.09 -4.32 25.83
C GLN A 283 1.77 -3.08 25.24
N VAL A 284 1.06 -1.96 25.08
CA VAL A 284 1.58 -0.72 24.50
C VAL A 284 1.48 0.41 25.53
N LYS A 285 2.41 0.40 26.51
CA LYS A 285 2.46 1.37 27.61
C LYS A 285 3.22 2.65 27.24
N LYS A 286 4.17 2.55 26.32
CA LYS A 286 4.95 3.68 25.79
C LYS A 286 4.28 4.25 24.54
N ALA A 287 4.17 5.58 24.49
CA ALA A 287 3.62 6.27 23.34
C ALA A 287 4.42 5.97 22.06
N ILE A 288 3.70 5.74 20.96
CA ILE A 288 4.28 5.49 19.65
C ILE A 288 4.46 6.84 18.94
N PRO A 289 5.70 7.27 18.64
CA PRO A 289 5.90 8.50 17.87
C PRO A 289 5.41 8.32 16.42
N LEU A 290 5.00 9.40 15.78
CA LEU A 290 4.73 9.39 14.34
C LEU A 290 6.03 9.54 13.56
N LEU A 291 6.23 8.69 12.55
CA LEU A 291 7.28 8.83 11.55
C LEU A 291 6.87 9.91 10.54
N LYS A 292 7.12 11.17 10.91
CA LYS A 292 6.74 12.38 10.15
C LYS A 292 7.67 12.65 8.96
N ARG A 293 7.14 13.36 7.97
CA ARG A 293 7.92 13.84 6.81
C ARG A 293 9.13 14.67 7.22
N GLY A 294 10.22 14.53 6.47
CA GLY A 294 11.48 15.23 6.66
C GLY A 294 12.34 14.73 7.83
N HIS A 295 11.91 13.69 8.56
CA HIS A 295 12.60 13.22 9.76
C HIS A 295 12.98 11.74 9.65
N THR A 296 14.28 11.46 9.77
CA THR A 296 14.77 10.08 9.91
C THR A 296 14.53 9.60 11.33
N ALA A 297 13.80 8.50 11.47
CA ALA A 297 13.49 7.89 12.76
C ALA A 297 13.09 6.41 12.59
N ALA A 298 13.27 5.63 13.64
CA ALA A 298 12.91 4.22 13.70
C ALA A 298 12.02 3.90 14.90
N ILE A 299 11.16 2.89 14.73
CA ILE A 299 10.32 2.33 15.79
C ILE A 299 10.50 0.82 15.80
N THR A 300 10.88 0.25 16.95
CA THR A 300 10.92 -1.20 17.17
C THR A 300 9.81 -1.61 18.11
N LEU A 301 8.97 -2.54 17.63
CA LEU A 301 7.86 -3.14 18.38
C LEU A 301 8.04 -4.65 18.45
N SER A 302 7.46 -5.28 19.47
CA SER A 302 7.26 -6.74 19.43
C SER A 302 6.12 -7.11 18.48
N GLN A 303 6.17 -8.33 17.93
CA GLN A 303 5.08 -8.87 17.11
C GLN A 303 3.76 -8.90 17.90
N VAL A 304 3.79 -9.20 19.21
CA VAL A 304 2.61 -9.14 20.11
C VAL A 304 2.01 -7.73 20.20
N GLN A 305 2.83 -6.69 20.31
CA GLN A 305 2.36 -5.30 20.29
C GLN A 305 1.69 -4.96 18.96
N ILE A 306 2.29 -5.39 17.84
CA ILE A 306 1.72 -5.23 16.50
C ILE A 306 0.36 -5.94 16.39
N SER A 307 0.24 -7.17 16.89
CA SER A 307 -1.02 -7.92 16.89
C SER A 307 -2.10 -7.22 17.71
N CYS A 308 -1.78 -6.62 18.86
CA CYS A 308 -2.73 -5.82 19.65
C CYS A 308 -3.19 -4.56 18.90
N LEU A 309 -2.27 -3.87 18.22
CA LEU A 309 -2.58 -2.69 17.41
C LEU A 309 -3.47 -3.05 16.21
N LEU A 310 -3.16 -4.15 15.52
CA LEU A 310 -3.97 -4.62 14.38
C LEU A 310 -5.32 -5.16 14.81
N ALA A 311 -5.45 -5.80 15.97
CA ALA A 311 -6.75 -6.18 16.53
C ALA A 311 -7.61 -4.93 16.82
N ASN A 312 -6.99 -3.86 17.30
CA ASN A 312 -7.66 -2.56 17.49
C ASN A 312 -8.04 -1.88 16.15
N ALA A 313 -7.23 -2.06 15.11
CA ALA A 313 -7.53 -1.61 13.75
C ALA A 313 -8.69 -2.41 13.12
N PHE A 314 -8.74 -3.72 13.34
CA PHE A 314 -9.83 -4.61 12.96
C PHE A 314 -11.14 -4.11 13.57
N PHE A 315 -11.18 -3.87 14.88
CA PHE A 315 -12.35 -3.30 15.56
C PHE A 315 -12.52 -1.77 15.36
N SER A 316 -11.73 -1.15 14.48
CA SER A 316 -11.88 0.25 14.08
C SER A 316 -11.92 1.25 15.24
N THR A 317 -11.04 1.03 16.22
CA THR A 317 -11.00 1.78 17.48
C THR A 317 -10.21 3.07 17.38
N PHE A 318 -9.23 3.19 16.46
CA PHE A 318 -8.34 4.35 16.41
C PHE A 318 -9.12 5.65 16.13
N PRO A 319 -9.07 6.64 17.05
CA PRO A 319 -9.79 7.90 16.93
C PRO A 319 -9.15 8.80 15.86
N HIS A 320 -9.90 9.74 15.29
CA HIS A 320 -9.41 10.68 14.25
C HIS A 320 -8.93 10.06 12.92
N ARG A 321 -8.99 8.73 12.75
CA ARG A 321 -8.46 8.00 11.57
C ARG A 321 -9.51 7.63 10.51
N ASN A 322 -10.72 8.18 10.62
CA ASN A 322 -11.88 7.76 9.84
C ASN A 322 -12.42 8.87 8.93
N THR A 323 -11.74 10.01 8.82
CA THR A 323 -12.16 11.15 7.99
C THR A 323 -10.98 11.62 7.14
N SER A 324 -11.21 11.72 5.84
CA SER A 324 -10.15 11.92 4.83
C SER A 324 -10.07 13.35 4.29
N GLY A 325 -10.76 14.32 4.90
CA GLY A 325 -10.76 15.71 4.44
C GLY A 325 -9.38 16.37 4.58
N PRO A 326 -9.04 17.36 3.72
CA PRO A 326 -7.71 17.99 3.72
C PRO A 326 -7.34 18.70 5.04
N ASN A 327 -8.34 19.13 5.80
CA ASN A 327 -8.16 19.84 7.08
C ASN A 327 -8.16 18.90 8.30
N THR A 328 -8.17 17.57 8.11
CA THR A 328 -8.12 16.63 9.24
C THR A 328 -6.68 16.41 9.72
N GLU A 329 -6.50 16.24 11.02
CA GLU A 329 -5.19 16.05 11.67
C GLU A 329 -4.33 14.96 11.02
N TYR A 330 -4.96 13.84 10.63
CA TYR A 330 -4.28 12.69 10.00
C TYR A 330 -4.42 12.67 8.47
N HIS A 331 -4.76 13.78 7.82
CA HIS A 331 -4.87 13.84 6.35
C HIS A 331 -3.60 13.34 5.65
N GLY A 332 -2.41 13.58 6.24
CA GLY A 332 -1.13 13.11 5.72
C GLY A 332 -0.84 11.61 5.88
N TYR A 333 -1.69 10.85 6.58
CA TYR A 333 -1.46 9.44 6.92
C TYR A 333 -2.40 8.49 6.15
N PRO A 334 -2.01 7.23 5.92
CA PRO A 334 -2.92 6.22 5.39
C PRO A 334 -4.07 5.91 6.37
N THR A 335 -5.13 5.26 5.88
CA THR A 335 -6.17 4.71 6.76
C THR A 335 -5.63 3.51 7.52
N ILE A 336 -6.04 3.32 8.77
CA ILE A 336 -5.64 2.15 9.58
C ILE A 336 -6.83 1.28 9.99
N ASN A 337 -8.00 1.86 10.22
CA ASN A 337 -9.20 1.10 10.61
C ASN A 337 -9.77 0.29 9.43
N PHE A 338 -10.24 -0.94 9.71
CA PHE A 338 -10.56 -1.94 8.67
C PHE A 338 -11.95 -1.76 8.04
N THR A 339 -12.69 -0.70 8.37
CA THR A 339 -14.08 -0.50 7.89
C THR A 339 -14.24 -0.56 6.37
N SER A 340 -13.25 -0.10 5.60
CA SER A 340 -13.28 -0.18 4.14
C SER A 340 -13.11 -1.62 3.60
N LEU A 341 -12.47 -2.50 4.36
CA LEU A 341 -12.32 -3.92 4.04
C LEU A 341 -13.63 -4.68 4.31
N PHE A 342 -14.41 -4.26 5.31
CA PHE A 342 -15.65 -4.92 5.70
C PHE A 342 -16.88 -4.55 4.87
N GLY A 343 -16.91 -3.40 4.22
CA GLY A 343 -18.02 -2.99 3.35
C GLY A 343 -17.77 -3.29 1.88
N LYS A 344 -18.77 -3.14 1.01
CA LYS A 344 -18.68 -3.24 -0.46
C LYS A 344 -17.98 -4.53 -0.93
N TRP A 345 -18.71 -5.65 -0.88
CA TRP A 345 -18.23 -6.97 -1.28
C TRP A 345 -17.52 -6.99 -2.63
N SER A 346 -16.47 -7.81 -2.72
CA SER A 346 -15.84 -8.24 -3.97
C SER A 346 -15.03 -9.51 -3.73
N GLU A 347 -14.74 -10.27 -4.78
CA GLU A 347 -13.88 -11.46 -4.69
C GLU A 347 -12.48 -11.12 -4.14
N ARG A 348 -11.95 -9.93 -4.49
CA ARG A 348 -10.72 -9.41 -3.89
C ARG A 348 -10.80 -9.35 -2.36
N LYS A 349 -11.94 -8.90 -1.81
CA LYS A 349 -12.12 -8.79 -0.35
C LYS A 349 -12.30 -10.14 0.32
N LYS A 350 -12.91 -11.12 -0.37
CA LYS A 350 -12.96 -12.51 0.10
C LYS A 350 -11.55 -13.02 0.41
N GLU A 351 -10.64 -12.93 -0.57
CA GLU A 351 -9.28 -13.46 -0.43
C GLU A 351 -8.42 -12.65 0.55
N LYS A 352 -8.59 -11.32 0.58
CA LYS A 352 -7.98 -10.47 1.61
C LYS A 352 -8.40 -10.88 3.02
N LEU A 353 -9.70 -11.12 3.22
CA LEU A 353 -10.22 -11.54 4.52
C LEU A 353 -9.69 -12.92 4.91
N ARG A 354 -9.55 -13.89 3.98
CA ARG A 354 -8.89 -15.19 4.27
C ARG A 354 -7.49 -15.00 4.86
N ALA A 355 -6.65 -14.21 4.19
CA ALA A 355 -5.28 -13.93 4.65
C ALA A 355 -5.23 -13.23 6.02
N ILE A 356 -6.08 -12.21 6.22
CA ILE A 356 -6.15 -11.46 7.49
C ILE A 356 -6.69 -12.32 8.63
N MET A 357 -7.73 -13.14 8.40
CA MET A 357 -8.25 -14.06 9.41
C MET A 357 -7.22 -15.11 9.79
N HIS A 358 -6.46 -15.63 8.82
CA HIS A 358 -5.39 -16.57 9.09
C HIS A 358 -4.31 -15.96 9.99
N TYR A 359 -3.87 -14.73 9.71
CA TYR A 359 -2.95 -14.02 10.60
C TYR A 359 -3.48 -13.92 12.03
N PHE A 360 -4.75 -13.51 12.20
CA PHE A 360 -5.35 -13.44 13.53
C PHE A 360 -5.47 -14.81 14.21
N ASN A 361 -5.72 -15.88 13.44
CA ASN A 361 -5.74 -17.23 13.98
C ASN A 361 -4.38 -17.63 14.58
N VAL A 362 -3.29 -17.32 13.89
CA VAL A 362 -1.92 -17.60 14.37
C VAL A 362 -1.59 -16.76 15.60
N VAL A 363 -1.78 -15.44 15.55
CA VAL A 363 -1.33 -14.56 16.64
C VAL A 363 -2.19 -14.62 17.91
N THR A 364 -3.37 -15.24 17.82
CA THR A 364 -4.26 -15.45 18.99
C THR A 364 -4.16 -16.86 19.58
N ASP A 365 -3.43 -17.77 18.94
CA ASP A 365 -3.13 -19.09 19.50
C ASP A 365 -1.83 -19.03 20.30
N GLU A 366 -1.89 -19.36 21.58
CA GLU A 366 -0.75 -19.31 22.49
C GLU A 366 0.42 -20.22 22.06
N ASN A 367 0.16 -21.27 21.27
CA ASN A 367 1.18 -22.19 20.77
C ASN A 367 1.89 -21.69 19.52
N THR A 368 1.27 -20.76 18.77
CA THR A 368 1.79 -20.29 17.48
C THR A 368 2.05 -18.78 17.44
N LYS A 369 1.67 -18.05 18.49
CA LYS A 369 1.88 -16.60 18.57
C LYS A 369 3.37 -16.25 18.37
N PRO A 370 3.69 -15.30 17.49
CA PRO A 370 5.06 -14.94 17.24
C PRO A 370 5.64 -14.08 18.38
N ILE A 371 6.91 -14.34 18.72
CA ILE A 371 7.62 -13.74 19.86
C ILE A 371 8.90 -13.01 19.45
N GLY A 372 8.88 -12.33 18.29
CA GLY A 372 9.99 -11.52 17.82
C GLY A 372 9.76 -10.02 17.86
N LEU A 373 10.72 -9.29 17.27
CA LEU A 373 10.63 -7.85 17.06
C LEU A 373 10.50 -7.51 15.56
N VAL A 374 9.93 -6.33 15.28
CA VAL A 374 9.89 -5.72 13.95
C VAL A 374 10.31 -4.25 14.08
N THR A 375 11.17 -3.78 13.19
CA THR A 375 11.64 -2.39 13.14
C THR A 375 11.15 -1.70 11.89
N PHE A 376 10.58 -0.50 12.04
CA PHE A 376 10.13 0.38 10.98
C PHE A 376 11.02 1.63 10.98
N GLU A 377 11.81 1.84 9.94
CA GLU A 377 12.74 2.97 9.80
C GLU A 377 12.29 3.86 8.65
N ARG A 378 11.87 5.09 8.95
CA ARG A 378 11.74 6.14 7.94
C ARG A 378 13.13 6.72 7.72
N ARG A 379 13.58 6.72 6.47
CA ARG A 379 14.85 7.32 6.06
C ARG A 379 14.58 8.51 5.15
N CYS A 380 15.33 9.58 5.36
CA CYS A 380 15.27 10.80 4.55
C CYS A 380 16.67 11.12 4.02
N LEU A 381 16.79 11.27 2.71
CA LEU A 381 17.98 11.87 2.12
C LEU A 381 17.95 13.38 2.34
N LYS A 382 19.06 13.92 2.86
CA LYS A 382 19.29 15.37 2.88
C LYS A 382 19.77 15.83 1.51
N ASP A 383 19.59 17.11 1.21
CA ASP A 383 20.04 17.69 -0.06
C ASP A 383 21.55 17.53 -0.28
N THR A 384 22.34 17.54 0.81
CA THR A 384 23.79 17.30 0.78
C THR A 384 24.16 15.87 0.37
N ASP A 385 23.26 14.92 0.57
CA ASP A 385 23.47 13.49 0.32
C ASP A 385 22.93 13.06 -1.05
N LEU A 386 22.24 13.96 -1.75
CA LEU A 386 21.72 13.69 -3.10
C LEU A 386 22.88 13.51 -4.10
N PRO A 387 22.89 12.41 -4.87
CA PRO A 387 23.93 12.20 -5.87
C PRO A 387 23.90 13.27 -6.95
N LYS A 388 25.09 13.80 -7.28
CA LYS A 388 25.28 14.57 -8.52
C LYS A 388 25.42 13.59 -9.68
N TRP A 389 24.30 13.11 -10.23
CA TRP A 389 24.26 12.03 -11.22
C TRP A 389 25.17 12.27 -12.44
N LYS A 390 25.24 13.51 -12.93
CA LYS A 390 26.16 13.93 -14.02
C LYS A 390 27.66 13.82 -13.70
N SER A 391 28.01 13.46 -12.48
CA SER A 391 29.39 13.34 -12.01
C SER A 391 29.67 11.98 -11.36
N CYS A 392 28.70 11.06 -11.33
CA CYS A 392 28.85 9.74 -10.73
C CYS A 392 29.69 8.82 -11.65
N LYS A 393 30.91 8.50 -11.23
CA LYS A 393 31.88 7.72 -12.03
C LYS A 393 31.79 6.21 -11.78
N GLU A 394 30.90 5.77 -10.91
CA GLU A 394 30.66 4.36 -10.63
C GLU A 394 30.28 3.61 -11.91
N LYS A 395 30.81 2.40 -12.07
CA LYS A 395 30.38 1.44 -13.08
C LYS A 395 29.17 0.65 -12.57
N LEU A 396 28.40 0.06 -13.48
CA LEU A 396 27.27 -0.79 -13.11
C LEU A 396 27.72 -1.97 -12.25
N THR A 397 26.92 -2.31 -11.24
CA THR A 397 27.15 -3.42 -10.31
C THR A 397 26.61 -4.73 -10.86
N LYS A 398 26.80 -5.83 -10.12
CA LYS A 398 26.29 -7.16 -10.47
C LYS A 398 24.78 -7.14 -10.73
N LEU A 399 24.34 -7.78 -11.80
CA LEU A 399 22.94 -7.98 -12.13
C LEU A 399 22.63 -9.47 -12.29
N HIS A 400 21.54 -9.91 -11.68
CA HIS A 400 20.85 -11.15 -11.99
C HIS A 400 19.48 -10.79 -12.56
N VAL A 401 19.10 -11.31 -13.73
CA VAL A 401 17.78 -11.09 -14.35
C VAL A 401 17.08 -12.43 -14.49
N THR A 402 15.80 -12.46 -14.14
CA THR A 402 14.96 -13.65 -14.33
C THR A 402 13.52 -13.24 -14.65
N SER A 403 12.88 -14.00 -15.52
CA SER A 403 11.44 -13.91 -15.80
C SER A 403 10.59 -14.71 -14.81
N HIS A 404 11.19 -15.68 -14.13
CA HIS A 404 10.51 -16.58 -13.21
C HIS A 404 10.81 -16.21 -11.75
N GLY A 405 9.91 -16.61 -10.86
CA GLY A 405 10.01 -16.35 -9.43
C GLY A 405 9.43 -15.00 -9.01
N SER A 406 9.56 -14.71 -7.72
CA SER A 406 9.06 -13.50 -7.07
C SER A 406 10.09 -12.89 -6.12
N ILE A 407 9.87 -11.64 -5.75
CA ILE A 407 10.77 -10.88 -4.88
C ILE A 407 10.80 -11.50 -3.49
N GLU A 408 9.63 -11.85 -2.94
CA GLU A 408 9.48 -12.36 -1.59
C GLU A 408 10.05 -13.77 -1.41
N THR A 409 10.07 -14.59 -2.47
CA THR A 409 10.55 -15.98 -2.43
C THR A 409 12.03 -16.07 -2.82
N GLU A 410 12.38 -15.80 -4.08
CA GLU A 410 13.75 -15.93 -4.58
C GLU A 410 14.67 -14.82 -4.08
N GLY A 411 14.12 -13.67 -3.71
CA GLY A 411 14.83 -12.57 -3.05
C GLY A 411 14.99 -12.75 -1.53
N THR A 412 14.72 -13.94 -0.98
CA THR A 412 14.88 -14.21 0.46
C THR A 412 16.28 -13.82 0.96
N GLY A 413 16.32 -13.02 2.02
CA GLY A 413 17.57 -12.52 2.61
C GLY A 413 18.21 -11.36 1.84
N MET A 414 17.64 -10.90 0.73
CA MET A 414 18.01 -9.64 0.07
C MET A 414 17.19 -8.47 0.63
N LEU A 415 17.47 -7.24 0.20
CA LEU A 415 16.57 -6.11 0.41
C LEU A 415 15.45 -6.17 -0.61
N GLN A 416 14.26 -6.58 -0.17
CA GLN A 416 13.09 -6.82 -1.00
C GLN A 416 12.33 -5.52 -1.25
N VAL A 417 12.20 -5.10 -2.51
CA VAL A 417 11.52 -3.86 -2.86
C VAL A 417 10.00 -4.05 -2.86
N ASP A 418 9.32 -3.24 -2.07
CA ASP A 418 7.88 -2.99 -2.13
C ASP A 418 7.63 -1.83 -3.11
N PHE A 419 6.82 -2.09 -4.13
CA PHE A 419 6.41 -1.12 -5.14
C PHE A 419 5.30 -0.21 -4.59
N ALA A 420 5.70 0.56 -3.59
CA ALA A 420 4.79 1.19 -2.67
C ALA A 420 3.98 2.33 -3.29
N SER A 421 2.85 2.63 -2.66
CA SER A 421 2.26 3.95 -2.71
C SER A 421 3.00 4.90 -1.76
N SER A 422 3.06 6.19 -2.11
CA SER A 422 3.56 7.22 -1.17
C SER A 422 2.80 7.20 0.17
N ARG A 423 1.57 6.70 0.19
CA ARG A 423 0.83 6.34 1.40
C ARG A 423 0.94 4.83 1.60
N ILE A 424 1.89 4.43 2.44
CA ILE A 424 2.31 3.03 2.65
C ILE A 424 1.13 2.04 2.77
N GLY A 425 1.27 0.88 2.14
CA GLY A 425 0.27 -0.19 2.05
C GLY A 425 -0.89 0.10 1.10
N GLY A 426 -0.82 1.19 0.32
CA GLY A 426 -1.77 1.53 -0.73
C GLY A 426 -3.23 1.30 -0.37
N GLY A 427 -3.88 0.47 -1.19
CA GLY A 427 -5.27 0.04 -1.06
C GLY A 427 -5.48 -1.26 -0.29
N VAL A 428 -4.56 -1.68 0.60
CA VAL A 428 -4.63 -3.00 1.28
C VAL A 428 -5.95 -3.18 2.04
N LEU A 429 -6.42 -2.13 2.74
CA LEU A 429 -7.70 -2.12 3.45
C LEU A 429 -8.91 -1.73 2.56
N GLY A 430 -8.70 -1.61 1.25
CA GLY A 430 -9.69 -1.22 0.26
C GLY A 430 -9.73 -2.20 -0.92
N SER A 431 -9.71 -1.69 -2.15
CA SER A 431 -9.80 -2.48 -3.40
C SER A 431 -8.46 -2.86 -4.05
N GLY A 432 -7.35 -2.22 -3.65
CA GLY A 432 -6.03 -2.48 -4.23
C GLY A 432 -5.59 -3.93 -3.97
N LEU A 433 -5.05 -4.62 -4.97
CA LEU A 433 -4.59 -6.01 -4.84
C LEU A 433 -3.47 -6.31 -5.83
N VAL A 434 -2.48 -5.41 -5.89
CA VAL A 434 -1.27 -5.60 -6.70
C VAL A 434 -0.09 -5.90 -5.77
N GLN A 435 1.15 -5.67 -6.20
CA GLN A 435 2.35 -6.13 -5.48
C GLN A 435 2.41 -5.64 -4.02
N GLU A 436 2.23 -4.34 -3.74
CA GLU A 436 2.26 -3.79 -2.38
C GLU A 436 1.17 -4.41 -1.49
N GLU A 437 -0.08 -4.46 -1.95
CA GLU A 437 -1.16 -5.00 -1.13
C GLU A 437 -1.03 -6.50 -0.90
N ILE A 438 -0.60 -7.27 -1.90
CA ILE A 438 -0.33 -8.70 -1.75
C ILE A 438 0.74 -8.91 -0.68
N LEU A 439 1.86 -8.18 -0.75
CA LEU A 439 2.93 -8.25 0.24
C LEU A 439 2.42 -7.97 1.66
N PHE A 440 1.55 -6.96 1.82
CA PHE A 440 0.94 -6.62 3.10
C PHE A 440 -0.10 -7.64 3.58
N LEU A 441 -0.68 -8.45 2.70
CA LEU A 441 -1.62 -9.53 3.08
C LEU A 441 -0.88 -10.80 3.49
N ILE A 442 0.22 -11.13 2.82
CA ILE A 442 1.04 -12.28 3.21
C ILE A 442 1.93 -11.96 4.42
N ASN A 443 2.25 -10.68 4.68
CA ASN A 443 2.94 -10.19 5.88
C ASN A 443 2.10 -9.11 6.62
N PRO A 444 0.99 -9.46 7.31
CA PRO A 444 0.06 -8.46 7.88
C PRO A 444 0.65 -7.49 8.90
N GLU A 445 1.79 -7.82 9.51
CA GLU A 445 2.52 -6.92 10.40
C GLU A 445 2.92 -5.60 9.71
N LEU A 446 3.07 -5.60 8.37
CA LEU A 446 3.36 -4.39 7.59
C LEU A 446 2.23 -3.36 7.67
N ILE A 447 0.97 -3.80 7.84
CA ILE A 447 -0.22 -2.93 7.91
C ILE A 447 -0.11 -1.93 9.06
N VAL A 448 0.58 -2.27 10.15
CA VAL A 448 0.73 -1.38 11.31
C VAL A 448 1.52 -0.12 10.98
N SER A 449 2.37 -0.14 9.95
CA SER A 449 3.10 1.04 9.47
C SER A 449 2.14 2.19 9.09
N ARG A 450 0.94 1.86 8.62
CA ARG A 450 -0.13 2.83 8.29
C ARG A 450 -0.59 3.64 9.50
N LEU A 451 -0.38 3.12 10.71
CA LEU A 451 -0.76 3.80 11.94
C LEU A 451 0.12 5.02 12.22
N PHE A 452 1.42 4.93 11.93
CA PHE A 452 2.41 5.93 12.36
C PHE A 452 3.28 6.50 11.25
N THR A 453 3.20 6.01 10.01
CA THR A 453 3.99 6.54 8.88
C THR A 453 3.20 7.57 8.08
N GLU A 454 3.66 8.81 8.09
CA GLU A 454 3.14 9.86 7.21
C GLU A 454 3.48 9.55 5.75
N LYS A 455 2.71 10.05 4.78
CA LYS A 455 3.02 9.96 3.35
C LYS A 455 4.50 10.26 3.09
N LEU A 456 5.17 9.46 2.27
CA LEU A 456 6.56 9.63 1.85
C LEU A 456 6.70 10.78 0.84
N GLU A 457 7.70 11.63 1.05
CA GLU A 457 8.17 12.65 0.11
C GLU A 457 9.20 12.08 -0.87
N ASN A 458 9.57 12.85 -1.89
CA ASN A 458 10.43 12.40 -3.00
C ASN A 458 11.81 11.84 -2.59
N THR A 459 12.32 12.22 -1.43
CA THR A 459 13.65 11.83 -0.92
C THR A 459 13.55 10.93 0.31
N GLU A 460 12.42 10.24 0.49
CA GLU A 460 12.17 9.41 1.67
C GLU A 460 11.81 7.98 1.30
N CYS A 461 12.12 7.03 2.17
CA CYS A 461 11.67 5.65 2.06
C CYS A 461 11.31 5.09 3.45
N LEU A 462 10.67 3.93 3.47
CA LEU A 462 10.43 3.17 4.69
C LEU A 462 11.06 1.80 4.57
N ILE A 463 11.88 1.42 5.55
CA ILE A 463 12.50 0.10 5.64
C ILE A 463 11.88 -0.64 6.81
N ILE A 464 11.44 -1.87 6.57
CA ILE A 464 10.80 -2.73 7.56
C ILE A 464 11.63 -3.99 7.70
N THR A 465 12.15 -4.24 8.90
CA THR A 465 12.99 -5.40 9.22
C THR A 465 12.29 -6.28 10.24
N GLY A 466 12.16 -7.57 9.95
CA GLY A 466 11.67 -8.56 10.91
C GLY A 466 10.23 -9.03 10.74
N SER A 467 9.49 -8.53 9.74
CA SER A 467 8.11 -8.97 9.51
C SER A 467 8.06 -10.45 9.16
N GLN A 468 7.04 -11.15 9.64
CA GLN A 468 6.78 -12.55 9.34
C GLN A 468 5.79 -12.72 8.19
N GLN A 469 6.03 -13.74 7.36
CA GLN A 469 5.07 -14.18 6.35
C GLN A 469 4.15 -15.24 6.98
N PHE A 470 2.83 -15.06 6.81
CA PHE A 470 1.80 -15.92 7.38
C PHE A 470 1.04 -16.71 6.33
N SER A 471 1.02 -16.25 5.07
CA SER A 471 0.21 -16.86 4.02
C SER A 471 1.01 -17.15 2.76
N VAL A 472 0.62 -18.21 2.07
CA VAL A 472 0.97 -18.50 0.68
C VAL A 472 -0.19 -18.01 -0.20
N TYR A 473 0.12 -17.61 -1.42
CA TYR A 473 -0.87 -17.12 -2.37
C TYR A 473 -0.56 -17.62 -3.77
N SER A 474 -1.55 -17.50 -4.66
CA SER A 474 -1.39 -17.63 -6.10
C SER A 474 -2.08 -16.45 -6.80
N GLY A 475 -1.79 -16.27 -8.10
CA GLY A 475 -2.41 -15.22 -8.90
C GLY A 475 -1.97 -13.79 -8.55
N PHE A 476 -2.61 -12.81 -9.18
CA PHE A 476 -2.27 -11.39 -9.07
C PHE A 476 -3.46 -10.53 -9.47
N GLY A 477 -3.70 -9.39 -8.80
CA GLY A 477 -4.84 -8.54 -9.14
C GLY A 477 -6.16 -9.25 -8.87
N ASP A 478 -7.00 -9.39 -9.90
CA ASP A 478 -8.30 -10.07 -9.80
C ASP A 478 -8.20 -11.59 -9.68
N SER A 479 -7.07 -12.20 -10.06
CA SER A 479 -6.84 -13.65 -9.91
C SER A 479 -6.15 -14.04 -8.60
N PHE A 480 -5.84 -13.06 -7.74
CA PHE A 480 -5.23 -13.35 -6.44
C PHE A 480 -6.11 -14.29 -5.63
N GLU A 481 -5.50 -15.35 -5.09
CA GLU A 481 -6.14 -16.30 -4.20
C GLU A 481 -5.24 -16.59 -3.00
N TRP A 482 -5.83 -16.63 -1.80
CA TRP A 482 -5.15 -17.16 -0.63
C TRP A 482 -5.02 -18.68 -0.76
N ALA A 483 -3.79 -19.16 -0.87
CA ALA A 483 -3.50 -20.56 -1.17
C ALA A 483 -3.22 -21.41 0.07
N GLY A 484 -3.08 -20.80 1.25
CA GLY A 484 -2.89 -21.53 2.50
C GLY A 484 -1.97 -20.86 3.51
N PRO A 485 -1.74 -21.52 4.66
CA PRO A 485 -0.80 -21.07 5.68
C PRO A 485 0.65 -21.12 5.18
N HIS A 486 1.48 -20.20 5.67
CA HIS A 486 2.93 -20.23 5.49
C HIS A 486 3.62 -20.41 6.84
N GLN A 487 4.57 -21.35 6.92
CA GLN A 487 5.46 -21.48 8.07
C GLN A 487 6.78 -20.78 7.75
N ASP A 488 6.97 -19.60 8.35
CA ASP A 488 8.21 -18.85 8.20
C ASP A 488 9.35 -19.51 8.99
N ARG A 489 10.44 -19.84 8.30
CA ARG A 489 11.61 -20.54 8.86
C ARG A 489 12.87 -19.69 8.82
N LEU A 490 12.74 -18.38 8.61
CA LEU A 490 13.89 -17.49 8.62
C LEU A 490 14.51 -17.40 10.02
N ASP A 491 15.84 -17.39 10.05
CA ASP A 491 16.58 -17.08 11.28
C ASP A 491 16.24 -15.68 11.78
N ARG A 492 16.42 -15.47 13.07
CA ARG A 492 16.36 -14.15 13.70
C ARG A 492 17.74 -13.55 13.84
N ASP A 493 17.82 -12.22 13.78
CA ASP A 493 19.02 -11.46 14.13
C ASP A 493 19.15 -11.27 15.66
N GLU A 494 20.18 -10.57 16.11
CA GLU A 494 20.45 -10.36 17.54
C GLU A 494 19.38 -9.52 18.25
N TRP A 495 18.50 -8.83 17.50
CA TRP A 495 17.34 -8.12 18.05
C TRP A 495 16.06 -8.98 18.00
N GLY A 496 16.17 -10.27 17.67
CA GLY A 496 15.00 -11.15 17.58
C GLY A 496 14.10 -10.85 16.37
N ARG A 497 14.60 -10.13 15.36
CA ARG A 497 13.87 -9.82 14.12
C ARG A 497 14.15 -10.90 13.10
N LEU A 498 13.14 -11.37 12.35
CA LEU A 498 13.40 -12.27 11.21
C LEU A 498 14.37 -11.58 10.23
N LYS A 499 15.29 -12.34 9.63
CA LYS A 499 16.24 -11.85 8.62
C LYS A 499 15.55 -11.60 7.27
N ARG A 500 14.55 -10.72 7.29
CA ARG A 500 13.81 -10.18 6.15
C ARG A 500 13.86 -8.66 6.24
N GLN A 501 14.21 -8.01 5.13
CA GLN A 501 14.17 -6.56 4.97
C GLN A 501 13.32 -6.20 3.77
N ILE A 502 12.29 -5.39 4.00
CA ILE A 502 11.38 -4.86 2.98
C ILE A 502 11.63 -3.36 2.87
N LEU A 503 11.83 -2.88 1.64
CA LEU A 503 12.04 -1.48 1.30
C LEU A 503 10.84 -0.94 0.52
N ALA A 504 10.07 -0.05 1.13
CA ALA A 504 9.00 0.67 0.46
C ALA A 504 9.52 1.96 -0.19
N ILE A 505 9.43 2.01 -1.52
CA ILE A 505 9.71 3.19 -2.34
C ILE A 505 8.56 3.42 -3.34
N ASP A 506 8.04 4.64 -3.40
CA ASP A 506 6.93 4.98 -4.28
C ASP A 506 7.41 5.55 -5.61
N ALA A 507 6.94 4.99 -6.73
CA ALA A 507 7.17 5.54 -8.07
C ALA A 507 6.18 6.67 -8.38
N ILE A 508 6.51 7.53 -9.36
CA ILE A 508 5.56 8.50 -9.89
C ILE A 508 4.45 7.74 -10.64
N ASN A 509 3.19 8.15 -10.42
CA ASN A 509 2.06 7.68 -11.21
C ASN A 509 1.88 8.61 -12.43
N PHE A 510 2.23 8.12 -13.62
CA PHE A 510 2.11 8.88 -14.86
C PHE A 510 0.73 8.68 -15.50
N LYS A 511 0.10 9.78 -15.93
CA LYS A 511 -1.16 9.70 -16.68
C LYS A 511 -0.89 9.27 -18.11
N HIS A 512 0.18 9.79 -18.68
CA HIS A 512 0.66 9.44 -20.02
C HIS A 512 2.10 8.97 -19.95
N VAL A 513 2.39 7.83 -20.57
CA VAL A 513 3.72 7.19 -20.56
C VAL A 513 4.82 8.17 -20.97
N GLN A 514 4.55 9.11 -21.88
CA GLN A 514 5.55 10.07 -22.36
C GLN A 514 6.03 11.08 -21.30
N GLU A 515 5.23 11.36 -20.26
CA GLU A 515 5.57 12.30 -19.18
C GLU A 515 6.81 11.87 -18.36
N GLN A 516 7.16 10.58 -18.43
CA GLN A 516 8.30 10.05 -17.71
C GLN A 516 9.64 10.37 -18.39
N TYR A 517 9.64 10.63 -19.70
CA TYR A 517 10.83 10.98 -20.47
C TYR A 517 11.21 12.45 -20.32
N ASN A 518 11.18 12.92 -19.08
CA ASN A 518 11.60 14.24 -18.67
C ASN A 518 12.63 14.08 -17.54
N MET A 519 13.76 14.77 -17.63
CA MET A 519 14.89 14.57 -16.72
C MET A 519 14.57 14.91 -15.27
N SER A 520 13.60 15.79 -14.98
CA SER A 520 13.15 15.99 -13.58
C SER A 520 12.46 14.74 -13.02
N SER A 521 11.67 14.04 -13.83
CA SER A 521 11.03 12.77 -13.48
C SER A 521 12.07 11.67 -13.31
N VAL A 522 12.99 11.52 -14.27
CA VAL A 522 14.11 10.55 -14.19
C VAL A 522 14.94 10.77 -12.93
N THR A 523 15.32 12.01 -12.64
CA THR A 523 16.12 12.36 -11.45
C THR A 523 15.36 12.10 -10.15
N ARG A 524 14.05 12.37 -10.11
CA ARG A 524 13.20 12.05 -8.94
C ARG A 524 13.23 10.55 -8.67
N GLU A 525 13.00 9.73 -9.69
CA GLU A 525 12.98 8.27 -9.54
C GLU A 525 14.35 7.69 -9.17
N LEU A 526 15.44 8.24 -9.73
CA LEU A 526 16.81 7.92 -9.34
C LEU A 526 17.08 8.23 -7.86
N ASN A 527 16.70 9.44 -7.40
CA ASN A 527 16.86 9.84 -6.01
C ASN A 527 16.04 8.98 -5.05
N LYS A 528 14.81 8.64 -5.43
CA LYS A 528 13.93 7.76 -4.66
C LYS A 528 14.51 6.35 -4.51
N ALA A 529 14.94 5.74 -5.62
CA ALA A 529 15.57 4.42 -5.59
C ALA A 529 16.87 4.46 -4.77
N TYR A 530 17.71 5.47 -4.97
CA TYR A 530 18.95 5.64 -4.20
C TYR A 530 18.70 5.82 -2.69
N CYS A 531 17.67 6.58 -2.29
CA CYS A 531 17.28 6.73 -0.89
C CYS A 531 17.02 5.38 -0.21
N GLY A 532 16.36 4.46 -0.93
CA GLY A 532 16.12 3.11 -0.45
C GLY A 532 17.35 2.21 -0.50
N PHE A 533 18.14 2.33 -1.57
CA PHE A 533 19.25 1.41 -1.83
C PHE A 533 20.52 1.76 -1.06
N MET A 534 20.71 3.02 -0.66
CA MET A 534 21.88 3.45 0.11
C MET A 534 22.02 2.62 1.39
N GLY A 535 23.27 2.32 1.74
CA GLY A 535 23.61 1.47 2.87
C GLY A 535 25.08 1.65 3.26
N GLN A 536 25.51 0.94 4.30
CA GLN A 536 26.91 0.80 4.64
C GLN A 536 27.61 -0.08 3.59
N GLU A 537 28.63 0.49 2.96
CA GLU A 537 29.39 -0.20 1.92
C GLU A 537 29.91 -1.57 2.40
N GLY A 538 29.68 -2.59 1.59
CA GLY A 538 30.14 -3.95 1.87
C GLY A 538 29.35 -4.70 2.95
N LYS A 539 28.47 -4.03 3.70
CA LYS A 539 27.77 -4.62 4.85
C LYS A 539 26.30 -4.93 4.58
N ASP A 540 25.64 -4.22 3.68
CA ASP A 540 24.23 -4.49 3.38
C ASP A 540 24.05 -5.58 2.31
N PRO A 541 22.91 -6.30 2.33
CA PRO A 541 22.61 -7.34 1.34
C PRO A 541 22.46 -6.72 -0.06
N ASP A 542 22.37 -7.52 -1.12
CA ASP A 542 21.98 -7.01 -2.43
C ASP A 542 20.45 -6.80 -2.50
N ILE A 543 19.96 -6.27 -3.62
CA ILE A 543 18.58 -5.79 -3.76
C ILE A 543 17.78 -6.77 -4.62
N ALA A 544 16.57 -7.14 -4.19
CA ALA A 544 15.61 -7.90 -4.99
C ALA A 544 14.45 -6.98 -5.41
N THR A 545 14.28 -6.76 -6.71
CA THR A 545 13.31 -5.81 -7.28
C THR A 545 12.76 -6.29 -8.63
N GLY A 546 11.99 -5.47 -9.32
CA GLY A 546 11.49 -5.77 -10.66
C GLY A 546 10.88 -4.55 -11.33
N LYS A 547 9.70 -4.75 -11.95
CA LYS A 547 8.92 -3.74 -12.69
C LYS A 547 8.29 -2.63 -11.79
N TRP A 548 9.13 -1.95 -11.01
CA TRP A 548 8.76 -0.89 -10.07
C TRP A 548 8.07 0.29 -10.78
N GLY A 549 6.80 0.53 -10.44
CA GLY A 549 6.00 1.62 -11.02
C GLY A 549 5.49 1.37 -12.44
N CYS A 550 5.65 0.17 -13.01
CA CYS A 550 5.32 -0.10 -14.41
C CYS A 550 3.91 -0.66 -14.65
N GLY A 551 3.19 -1.02 -13.59
CA GLY A 551 1.81 -1.51 -13.68
C GLY A 551 0.81 -0.35 -13.67
N VAL A 552 0.03 -0.25 -12.59
CA VAL A 552 -1.01 0.78 -12.38
C VAL A 552 -0.47 2.23 -12.50
N PHE A 553 0.85 2.43 -12.40
CA PHE A 553 1.50 3.75 -12.44
C PHE A 553 2.10 4.11 -13.82
N ASN A 554 1.93 3.25 -14.84
CA ASN A 554 2.29 3.49 -16.24
C ASN A 554 3.77 3.85 -16.52
N GLY A 555 4.70 3.44 -15.66
CA GLY A 555 6.14 3.56 -15.93
C GLY A 555 6.61 2.60 -17.03
N ASP A 556 7.58 3.02 -17.83
CA ASP A 556 8.28 2.19 -18.80
C ASP A 556 9.26 1.23 -18.08
N PRO A 557 9.10 -0.10 -18.23
CA PRO A 557 10.00 -1.08 -17.64
C PRO A 557 11.47 -0.94 -18.06
N GLN A 558 11.76 -0.51 -19.30
CA GLN A 558 13.14 -0.34 -19.76
C GLN A 558 13.81 0.80 -19.00
N LEU A 559 13.17 1.98 -18.98
CA LEU A 559 13.66 3.14 -18.22
C LEU A 559 13.80 2.84 -16.73
N LYS A 560 12.78 2.22 -16.12
CA LYS A 560 12.79 1.88 -14.68
C LYS A 560 13.86 0.85 -14.32
N ALA A 561 14.21 -0.08 -15.21
CA ALA A 561 15.33 -1.00 -15.00
C ALA A 561 16.67 -0.27 -14.98
N LEU A 562 16.93 0.64 -15.93
CA LEU A 562 18.17 1.42 -15.98
C LEU A 562 18.29 2.38 -14.79
N ILE A 563 17.20 3.03 -14.38
CA ILE A 563 17.17 3.88 -13.18
C ILE A 563 17.58 3.09 -11.93
N GLN A 564 17.03 1.88 -11.76
CA GLN A 564 17.36 1.04 -10.61
C GLN A 564 18.81 0.54 -10.66
N LEU A 565 19.33 0.19 -11.85
CA LEU A 565 20.75 -0.16 -12.04
C LEU A 565 21.70 0.99 -11.68
N MET A 566 21.38 2.21 -12.10
CA MET A 566 22.17 3.41 -11.77
C MET A 566 22.16 3.70 -10.27
N ALA A 567 20.99 3.62 -9.63
CA ALA A 567 20.85 3.82 -8.20
C ALA A 567 21.59 2.73 -7.39
N ALA A 568 21.48 1.46 -7.81
CA ALA A 568 22.18 0.34 -7.19
C ALA A 568 23.70 0.45 -7.37
N ALA A 569 24.17 0.89 -8.54
CA ALA A 569 25.58 1.16 -8.80
C ALA A 569 26.13 2.25 -7.87
N ARG A 570 25.40 3.37 -7.73
CA ARG A 570 25.76 4.45 -6.82
C ARG A 570 25.74 4.00 -5.35
N ALA A 571 24.83 3.10 -4.98
CA ALA A 571 24.77 2.48 -3.66
C ALA A 571 25.77 1.33 -3.46
N ARG A 572 26.51 0.92 -4.50
CA ARG A 572 27.46 -0.20 -4.51
C ARG A 572 26.83 -1.54 -4.12
N ARG A 573 25.63 -1.83 -4.62
CA ARG A 573 24.87 -3.06 -4.36
C ARG A 573 24.51 -3.77 -5.66
N GLY A 574 24.52 -5.09 -5.63
CA GLY A 574 24.01 -5.93 -6.72
C GLY A 574 22.49 -5.91 -6.78
N LEU A 575 21.94 -6.32 -7.92
CA LEU A 575 20.51 -6.28 -8.21
C LEU A 575 20.04 -7.64 -8.73
N ALA A 576 19.04 -8.24 -8.09
CA ALA A 576 18.19 -9.27 -8.67
C ALA A 576 16.92 -8.61 -9.23
N PHE A 577 16.71 -8.73 -10.54
CA PHE A 577 15.61 -8.11 -11.27
C PHE A 577 14.65 -9.18 -11.81
N PHE A 578 13.44 -9.18 -11.28
CA PHE A 578 12.35 -10.07 -11.67
C PHE A 578 11.44 -9.40 -12.70
N THR A 579 11.31 -9.98 -13.90
CA THR A 579 10.48 -9.41 -14.99
C THR A 579 9.06 -9.95 -15.01
N PHE A 580 8.73 -10.93 -14.15
CA PHE A 580 7.39 -11.48 -13.95
C PHE A 580 6.75 -12.00 -15.25
N GLY A 581 7.35 -13.01 -15.85
CA GLY A 581 6.94 -13.66 -17.09
C GLY A 581 7.32 -12.92 -18.38
N ASP A 582 7.85 -11.70 -18.26
CA ASP A 582 8.23 -10.88 -19.42
C ASP A 582 9.62 -11.28 -19.93
N GLU A 583 9.64 -12.28 -20.83
CA GLU A 583 10.86 -12.77 -21.47
C GLU A 583 11.50 -11.70 -22.38
N LYS A 584 10.71 -10.86 -23.05
CA LYS A 584 11.23 -9.82 -23.93
C LYS A 584 12.04 -8.78 -23.15
N LEU A 585 11.50 -8.30 -22.02
CA LEU A 585 12.22 -7.41 -21.12
C LEU A 585 13.47 -8.06 -20.53
N LYS A 586 13.37 -9.34 -20.13
CA LYS A 586 14.51 -10.10 -19.60
C LYS A 586 15.67 -10.13 -20.61
N HIS A 587 15.44 -10.62 -21.82
CA HIS A 587 16.47 -10.71 -22.85
C HIS A 587 17.00 -9.32 -23.25
N GLY A 588 16.11 -8.33 -23.39
CA GLY A 588 16.51 -6.95 -23.68
C GLY A 588 17.43 -6.37 -22.60
N LEU A 589 17.10 -6.59 -21.32
CA LEU A 589 17.88 -6.13 -20.18
C LEU A 589 19.24 -6.83 -20.08
N GLU A 590 19.29 -8.14 -20.34
CA GLU A 590 20.56 -8.90 -20.39
C GLU A 590 21.50 -8.35 -21.47
N GLN A 591 20.97 -8.09 -22.67
CA GLN A 591 21.74 -7.57 -23.80
C GLN A 591 22.26 -6.15 -23.55
N ILE A 592 21.40 -5.24 -23.07
CA ILE A 592 21.82 -3.86 -22.81
C ILE A 592 22.80 -3.82 -21.63
N TYR A 593 22.58 -4.61 -20.59
CA TYR A 593 23.52 -4.71 -19.47
C TYR A 593 24.90 -5.23 -19.91
N HIS A 594 24.94 -6.29 -20.73
CA HIS A 594 26.20 -6.81 -21.27
C HIS A 594 26.96 -5.74 -22.07
N LEU A 595 26.27 -4.98 -22.94
CA LEU A 595 26.87 -3.88 -23.68
C LEU A 595 27.44 -2.80 -22.73
N LEU A 596 26.62 -2.32 -21.79
CA LEU A 596 27.02 -1.26 -20.86
C LEU A 596 28.23 -1.65 -20.01
N VAL A 597 28.29 -2.91 -19.55
CA VAL A 597 29.43 -3.44 -18.78
C VAL A 597 30.67 -3.58 -19.64
N THR A 598 30.54 -4.12 -20.85
CA THR A 598 31.66 -4.36 -21.78
C THR A 598 32.33 -3.06 -22.22
N GLU A 599 31.54 -2.02 -22.48
CA GLU A 599 32.05 -0.69 -22.79
C GLU A 599 32.48 0.11 -21.55
N GLY A 600 32.34 -0.44 -20.34
CA GLY A 600 32.68 0.24 -19.10
C GLY A 600 31.90 1.54 -18.89
N ILE A 601 30.63 1.58 -19.29
CA ILE A 601 29.75 2.74 -19.13
C ILE A 601 29.56 3.05 -17.63
N THR A 602 29.77 4.30 -17.27
CA THR A 602 29.57 4.82 -15.91
C THR A 602 28.14 5.34 -15.73
N VAL A 603 27.72 5.51 -14.48
CA VAL A 603 26.42 6.13 -14.14
C VAL A 603 26.27 7.51 -14.78
N GLU A 604 27.32 8.35 -14.78
CA GLU A 604 27.33 9.64 -15.48
C GLU A 604 27.04 9.50 -16.98
N LYS A 605 27.72 8.57 -17.67
CA LYS A 605 27.53 8.38 -19.12
C LYS A 605 26.13 7.89 -19.42
N LEU A 606 25.62 6.94 -18.63
CA LEU A 606 24.26 6.44 -18.76
C LEU A 606 23.22 7.53 -18.47
N TYR A 607 23.46 8.40 -17.49
CA TYR A 607 22.61 9.55 -17.22
C TYR A 607 22.53 10.48 -18.43
N ARG A 608 23.66 10.78 -19.10
CA ARG A 608 23.67 11.60 -20.33
C ARG A 608 22.91 10.94 -21.48
N LEU A 609 23.07 9.63 -21.67
CA LEU A 609 22.29 8.88 -22.66
C LEU A 609 20.78 8.98 -22.42
N LEU A 610 20.35 9.03 -21.15
CA LEU A 610 18.94 9.31 -20.82
C LEU A 610 18.55 10.77 -21.13
N GLU A 611 19.45 11.75 -20.92
CA GLU A 611 19.19 13.15 -21.34
C GLU A 611 18.95 13.22 -22.86
N ASP A 612 19.80 12.56 -23.64
CA ASP A 612 19.72 12.53 -25.10
C ASP A 612 18.44 11.83 -25.56
N PHE A 613 18.08 10.70 -24.94
CA PHE A 613 16.83 10.00 -25.25
C PHE A 613 15.60 10.84 -24.92
N CYS A 614 15.56 11.47 -23.74
CA CYS A 614 14.47 12.36 -23.34
C CYS A 614 14.31 13.54 -24.32
N ALA A 615 15.42 14.18 -24.70
CA ALA A 615 15.41 15.27 -25.69
C ALA A 615 14.87 14.80 -27.05
N ALA A 616 15.28 13.61 -27.48
CA ALA A 616 14.88 13.06 -28.77
C ALA A 616 13.40 12.60 -28.78
N GLN A 617 12.87 12.09 -27.66
CA GLN A 617 11.44 11.84 -27.47
C GLN A 617 10.61 13.13 -27.54
N HIS A 618 11.06 14.20 -26.87
CA HIS A 618 10.38 15.51 -26.92
C HIS A 618 10.38 16.13 -28.32
N ALA A 619 11.45 15.93 -29.10
CA ALA A 619 11.52 16.40 -30.48
C ALA A 619 10.67 15.57 -31.46
N HIS A 620 9.95 14.53 -30.99
CA HIS A 620 9.28 13.51 -31.80
C HIS A 620 10.20 12.83 -32.84
N ALA A 621 11.53 12.94 -32.65
CA ALA A 621 12.53 12.45 -33.58
C ALA A 621 12.73 10.93 -33.49
N VAL A 622 12.18 10.29 -32.45
CA VAL A 622 12.41 8.87 -32.10
C VAL A 622 11.10 8.07 -32.08
N SER A 623 10.12 8.44 -32.91
CA SER A 623 8.78 7.83 -32.88
C SER A 623 8.73 6.31 -33.16
N ARG A 624 9.86 5.66 -33.42
CA ARG A 624 9.96 4.22 -33.74
C ARG A 624 11.03 3.43 -32.97
N VAL A 625 11.83 4.04 -32.09
CA VAL A 625 12.96 3.35 -31.44
C VAL A 625 12.77 3.35 -29.91
N ASP A 626 12.87 2.19 -29.30
CA ASP A 626 12.78 2.06 -27.83
C ASP A 626 14.09 2.48 -27.13
N LEU A 627 14.07 2.58 -25.81
CA LEU A 627 15.21 3.09 -25.04
C LEU A 627 16.44 2.19 -25.16
N PHE A 628 16.27 0.87 -25.08
CA PHE A 628 17.37 -0.08 -25.21
C PHE A 628 18.00 -0.04 -26.60
N GLU A 629 17.18 0.05 -27.64
CA GLU A 629 17.66 0.17 -29.02
C GLU A 629 18.36 1.51 -29.26
N PHE A 630 17.82 2.62 -28.73
CA PHE A 630 18.45 3.94 -28.81
C PHE A 630 19.87 3.92 -28.22
N ILE A 631 20.02 3.40 -27.00
CA ILE A 631 21.33 3.30 -26.34
C ILE A 631 22.27 2.39 -27.15
N ARG A 632 21.77 1.26 -27.66
CA ARG A 632 22.59 0.34 -28.47
C ARG A 632 23.14 1.03 -29.72
N ASN A 633 22.32 1.83 -30.39
CA ASN A 633 22.72 2.56 -31.59
C ASN A 633 23.74 3.65 -31.29
N ASP A 634 23.56 4.39 -30.20
CA ASP A 634 24.48 5.47 -29.81
C ASP A 634 25.87 4.95 -29.40
N VAL A 635 25.89 3.92 -28.54
CA VAL A 635 27.13 3.29 -28.05
C VAL A 635 27.90 2.63 -29.19
N ARG A 636 27.22 1.97 -30.14
CA ARG A 636 27.87 1.36 -31.31
C ARG A 636 28.42 2.40 -32.29
N ARG A 637 27.72 3.51 -32.53
CA ARG A 637 28.22 4.60 -33.39
C ARG A 637 29.49 5.22 -32.84
N SER A 638 29.56 5.41 -31.53
CA SER A 638 30.77 5.90 -30.86
C SER A 638 31.98 4.99 -31.08
N ARG A 639 31.78 3.67 -31.20
CA ARG A 639 32.85 2.72 -31.56
C ARG A 639 33.29 2.82 -33.03
N SER A 640 32.36 3.02 -33.96
CA SER A 640 32.69 3.11 -35.40
C SER A 640 33.42 4.39 -35.79
N GLN A 641 33.49 5.38 -34.90
CA GLN A 641 34.17 6.66 -35.09
C GLN A 641 35.54 6.74 -34.40
N LEU A 642 35.93 5.69 -33.65
CA LEU A 642 37.24 5.49 -33.04
C LEU A 642 38.02 4.46 -33.86
#